data_AF-K0JV42-F1
#
_entry.id   AF-K0JV42-F1
#
_cell.length_a   1.000
_cell.length_b   1.000
_cell.length_c   1.000
_cell.angle_alpha   90.00
_cell.angle_beta   90.00
_cell.angle_gamma   90.00
#
_symmetry.space_group_name_H-M   'P 1'
#
loop_
_entity.id
_entity.type
_entity.pdbx_description
1 polymer ?
#
loop_
_entity_poly.entity_id
_entity_poly.type
_entity_poly.pdbx_seq_one_letter_code
_entity_poly.pdbx_strand_id
1 'polypeptide(L)'
;MPLAVVIVTYHSADVVQECLESVAVALESIPDGRVVVVDNASTDDTLDVVARTAPNAQIVARVTNDGFAAGVNAGFAAAPDCDVLVLNPDIRLEPGALGPLREALAQPGVGIAAPRLLNEDGSQQLSLRRTPNPLRALGEALLGGFRAGRVAPLGELVVNERSYERTGTADWVTGAAWLVSRACRDAIGKLEEQYFLYSEETEYMLRAGKRGFAIRFEPRSRAVHLGGEQSTSPVLWSMATTNRVRLIRERHGRPAAFAMWWAVLLNELLRAPREPKHRKALGDLLRWRKWPARPGQDQGWICFSAQDWWYHNRAHSDFQLMRSVAQRRKVLVVNSIGMRMPTPGNSTHVARRILRKLRSVAKFVRKPLPNFYVMSPLPLPFYGSPFLRKVNAVLVRTQVRLVATALRMRTPVIMVTIPTAWDVVQPMRKRSLVFNRSDRHSDFPEADRRSIEVLEHELLAHSDHVVYVSHALMDEERPRTGDRTHFLDHGVDIDHFTARPESEWPDDIRSVDGPRIGFFGALDDFVVDFDLLERLAAELPTASLVLIGDATHPMERFDKYPNVHWLGFRPYDTIPAYGSAFDVAIMPWQDNNWIKHSNPIKLKEYLALGLPVVSTDFAELATYTDRVRATTGHAEFVDAVRRTLAEGGPRPASALRASVTRFSWHSRAAELVALAEG
;
A
#
# COMPACT_ATOMS: atom_id res chain seq x y z
N MET A 1 5.07 17.92 30.79
CA MET A 1 4.45 17.80 29.46
C MET A 1 3.79 16.43 29.35
N PRO A 2 2.69 16.30 28.56
CA PRO A 2 2.03 15.03 28.32
C PRO A 2 2.97 14.01 27.65
N LEU A 3 2.77 12.72 27.91
CA LEU A 3 3.60 11.63 27.40
C LEU A 3 2.82 10.78 26.39
N ALA A 4 3.46 10.44 25.27
CA ALA A 4 3.00 9.39 24.38
C ALA A 4 4.05 8.27 24.27
N VAL A 5 3.62 7.02 24.41
CA VAL A 5 4.43 5.84 24.14
C VAL A 5 4.12 5.36 22.74
N VAL A 6 5.08 5.49 21.83
CA VAL A 6 4.98 5.09 20.43
C VAL A 6 5.69 3.76 20.24
N ILE A 7 4.92 2.72 19.90
CA ILE A 7 5.42 1.37 19.64
C ILE A 7 5.28 1.10 18.14
N VAL A 8 6.39 0.83 17.45
CA VAL A 8 6.38 0.52 16.01
C VAL A 8 6.41 -0.98 15.80
N THR A 9 5.37 -1.56 15.21
CA THR A 9 5.22 -3.01 14.99
C THR A 9 5.38 -3.38 13.52
N TYR A 10 5.93 -4.56 13.26
CA TYR A 10 5.90 -5.25 11.97
C TYR A 10 6.10 -6.74 12.22
N HIS A 11 5.07 -7.55 11.99
CA HIS A 11 5.07 -8.98 12.31
C HIS A 11 5.55 -9.27 13.74
N SER A 12 4.86 -8.66 14.70
CA SER A 12 5.27 -8.62 16.10
C SER A 12 4.29 -9.34 17.04
N ALA A 13 3.41 -10.19 16.51
CA ALA A 13 2.36 -10.87 17.28
C ALA A 13 2.91 -11.61 18.52
N ASP A 14 4.07 -12.25 18.38
CA ASP A 14 4.69 -13.07 19.43
C ASP A 14 5.24 -12.26 20.60
N VAL A 15 5.53 -10.97 20.41
CA VAL A 15 6.25 -10.16 21.41
C VAL A 15 5.48 -8.92 21.87
N VAL A 16 4.52 -8.42 21.08
CA VAL A 16 3.87 -7.12 21.35
C VAL A 16 2.96 -7.15 22.58
N GLN A 17 2.37 -8.31 22.91
CA GLN A 17 1.45 -8.44 24.04
C GLN A 17 2.09 -8.01 25.37
N GLU A 18 3.17 -8.68 25.76
CA GLU A 18 3.85 -8.40 27.03
C GLU A 18 4.51 -7.00 27.02
N CYS A 19 4.83 -6.44 25.83
CA CYS A 19 5.28 -5.05 25.72
C CYS A 19 4.19 -4.10 26.19
N LEU A 20 2.98 -4.25 25.63
CA LEU A 20 1.82 -3.44 25.98
C LEU A 20 1.43 -3.60 27.45
N GLU A 21 1.49 -4.81 27.99
CA GLU A 21 1.25 -5.08 29.41
C GLU A 21 2.26 -4.33 30.30
N SER A 22 3.56 -4.39 29.97
CA SER A 22 4.59 -3.65 30.72
C SER A 22 4.43 -2.13 30.62
N VAL A 23 3.99 -1.62 29.47
CA VAL A 23 3.72 -0.20 29.25
C VAL A 23 2.50 0.24 30.06
N ALA A 24 1.44 -0.56 30.11
CA ALA A 24 0.25 -0.26 30.90
C ALA A 24 0.61 -0.09 32.38
N VAL A 25 1.38 -1.03 32.95
CA VAL A 25 1.87 -0.94 34.35
C VAL A 25 2.75 0.29 34.55
N ALA A 26 3.66 0.59 33.62
CA ALA A 26 4.52 1.76 33.73
C ALA A 26 3.74 3.10 33.69
N LEU A 27 2.63 3.13 32.97
CA LEU A 27 1.76 4.30 32.81
C LEU A 27 0.78 4.52 33.97
N GLU A 28 0.62 3.59 34.92
CA GLU A 28 -0.24 3.79 36.10
C GLU A 28 0.12 5.05 36.89
N SER A 29 1.41 5.43 36.86
CA SER A 29 1.93 6.66 37.50
C SER A 29 1.78 7.94 36.66
N ILE A 30 1.20 7.84 35.46
CA ILE A 30 1.11 8.90 34.45
C ILE A 30 -0.29 8.88 33.81
N PRO A 31 -1.30 9.47 34.48
CA PRO A 31 -2.70 9.37 34.06
C PRO A 31 -3.01 10.07 32.72
N ASP A 32 -2.16 11.00 32.27
CA ASP A 32 -2.23 11.68 30.97
C ASP A 32 -1.43 10.96 29.87
N GLY A 33 -0.88 9.78 30.16
CA GLY A 33 -0.11 8.99 29.23
C GLY A 33 -0.99 8.29 28.20
N ARG A 34 -0.59 8.36 26.93
CA ARG A 34 -1.26 7.64 25.83
C ARG A 34 -0.34 6.63 25.15
N VAL A 35 -0.92 5.55 24.66
CA VAL A 35 -0.22 4.54 23.85
C VAL A 35 -0.63 4.70 22.40
N VAL A 36 0.36 4.79 21.52
CA VAL A 36 0.19 4.80 20.06
C VAL A 36 0.93 3.60 19.49
N VAL A 37 0.19 2.67 18.90
CA VAL A 37 0.78 1.54 18.17
C VAL A 37 0.77 1.87 16.69
N VAL A 38 1.95 1.94 16.09
CA VAL A 38 2.11 2.18 14.65
C VAL A 38 2.46 0.86 13.99
N ASP A 39 1.51 0.30 13.25
CA ASP A 39 1.71 -0.95 12.54
C ASP A 39 2.19 -0.70 11.11
N ASN A 40 3.38 -1.22 10.79
CA ASN A 40 4.01 -1.09 9.48
C ASN A 40 3.48 -2.13 8.47
N ALA A 41 2.16 -2.33 8.39
CA ALA A 41 1.51 -3.29 7.50
C ALA A 41 1.86 -4.75 7.80
N SER A 42 1.67 -5.15 9.05
CA SER A 42 1.74 -6.54 9.46
C SER A 42 0.67 -7.37 8.77
N THR A 43 1.02 -8.59 8.35
CA THR A 43 0.08 -9.57 7.79
C THR A 43 -0.19 -10.76 8.72
N ASP A 44 0.42 -10.77 9.91
CA ASP A 44 0.17 -11.72 10.99
C ASP A 44 -0.85 -11.16 11.99
N ASP A 45 -1.06 -11.86 13.11
CA ASP A 45 -2.05 -11.52 14.14
C ASP A 45 -1.68 -10.29 15.00
N THR A 46 -0.65 -9.51 14.61
CA THR A 46 -0.14 -8.38 15.40
C THR A 46 -1.25 -7.41 15.81
N LEU A 47 -2.09 -6.99 14.87
CA LEU A 47 -3.16 -6.02 15.14
C LEU A 47 -4.25 -6.59 16.05
N ASP A 48 -4.56 -7.88 15.92
CA ASP A 48 -5.56 -8.56 16.75
C ASP A 48 -5.06 -8.69 18.20
N VAL A 49 -3.76 -8.98 18.39
CA VAL A 49 -3.12 -8.97 19.71
C VAL A 49 -3.19 -7.58 20.32
N VAL A 50 -2.85 -6.53 19.56
CA VAL A 50 -2.89 -5.14 20.04
C VAL A 50 -4.30 -4.74 20.47
N ALA A 51 -5.31 -5.02 19.64
CA ALA A 51 -6.71 -4.68 19.92
C ALA A 51 -7.24 -5.37 21.19
N ARG A 52 -6.80 -6.60 21.45
CA ARG A 52 -7.18 -7.37 22.64
C ARG A 52 -6.48 -6.87 23.90
N THR A 53 -5.17 -6.62 23.83
CA THR A 53 -4.33 -6.33 25.01
C THR A 53 -4.40 -4.86 25.42
N ALA A 54 -4.51 -3.94 24.46
CA ALA A 54 -4.55 -2.50 24.70
C ALA A 54 -5.70 -1.84 23.92
N PRO A 55 -6.97 -2.09 24.30
CA PRO A 55 -8.14 -1.59 23.56
C PRO A 55 -8.24 -0.06 23.53
N ASN A 56 -7.56 0.63 24.45
CA ASN A 56 -7.50 2.09 24.52
C ASN A 56 -6.32 2.69 23.75
N ALA A 57 -5.43 1.86 23.16
CA ALA A 57 -4.32 2.36 22.37
C ALA A 57 -4.81 2.92 21.03
N GLN A 58 -4.21 4.03 20.60
CA GLN A 58 -4.44 4.55 19.26
C GLN A 58 -3.64 3.70 18.26
N ILE A 59 -4.35 3.02 17.35
CA ILE A 59 -3.72 2.24 16.29
C ILE A 59 -3.56 3.11 15.04
N VAL A 60 -2.32 3.23 14.56
CA VAL A 60 -1.97 3.82 13.26
C VAL A 60 -1.56 2.69 12.33
N ALA A 61 -2.56 2.07 11.68
CA ALA A 61 -2.33 1.00 10.71
C ALA A 61 -1.85 1.58 9.38
N ARG A 62 -0.57 1.39 9.06
CA ARG A 62 0.01 1.81 7.80
C ARG A 62 -0.27 0.77 6.75
N VAL A 63 -0.47 1.21 5.51
CA VAL A 63 -0.76 0.27 4.41
C VAL A 63 0.50 -0.42 3.90
N THR A 64 1.68 0.08 4.28
CA THR A 64 2.95 -0.44 3.80
C THR A 64 4.07 -0.35 4.84
N ASN A 65 4.95 -1.37 4.90
CA ASN A 65 6.17 -1.31 5.72
C ASN A 65 7.25 -0.43 5.06
N ASP A 66 7.28 0.88 5.34
CA ASP A 66 8.33 1.79 4.81
C ASP A 66 9.60 1.88 5.65
N GLY A 67 9.72 1.03 6.66
CA GLY A 67 10.85 1.02 7.58
C GLY A 67 10.55 1.69 8.91
N PHE A 68 11.48 1.55 9.85
CA PHE A 68 11.32 1.97 11.24
C PHE A 68 11.16 3.48 11.37
N ALA A 69 12.00 4.27 10.69
CA ALA A 69 11.92 5.73 10.67
C ALA A 69 10.52 6.25 10.26
N ALA A 70 9.91 5.63 9.25
CA ALA A 70 8.58 6.01 8.77
C ALA A 70 7.50 5.66 9.80
N GLY A 71 7.63 4.53 10.51
CA GLY A 71 6.77 4.17 11.64
C GLY A 71 6.88 5.18 12.79
N VAL A 72 8.10 5.52 13.22
CA VAL A 72 8.34 6.53 14.27
C VAL A 72 7.78 7.89 13.87
N ASN A 73 7.98 8.32 12.62
CA ASN A 73 7.45 9.59 12.12
C ASN A 73 5.91 9.63 12.11
N ALA A 74 5.26 8.52 11.77
CA ALA A 74 3.80 8.41 11.86
C ALA A 74 3.33 8.48 13.33
N GLY A 75 4.08 7.88 14.27
CA GLY A 75 3.83 8.02 15.70
C GLY A 75 4.02 9.46 16.21
N PHE A 76 5.06 10.16 15.76
CA PHE A 76 5.27 11.58 16.07
C PHE A 76 4.12 12.45 15.56
N ALA A 77 3.54 12.13 14.39
CA ALA A 77 2.41 12.85 13.83
C ALA A 77 1.10 12.58 14.59
N ALA A 78 0.93 11.38 15.16
CA ALA A 78 -0.22 11.03 15.99
C ALA A 78 -0.18 11.66 17.40
N ALA A 79 1.01 12.01 17.89
CA ALA A 79 1.21 12.65 19.20
C ALA A 79 2.04 13.96 19.10
N PRO A 80 1.55 14.98 18.36
CA PRO A 80 2.33 16.18 18.07
C PRO A 80 2.65 16.99 19.33
N ASP A 81 1.77 16.98 20.32
CA ASP A 81 1.80 17.78 21.54
C ASP A 81 2.51 17.11 22.75
N CYS A 82 3.01 15.88 22.60
CA CYS A 82 3.65 15.11 23.68
C CYS A 82 5.18 15.09 23.65
N ASP A 83 5.80 14.79 24.79
CA ASP A 83 7.09 14.09 24.78
C ASP A 83 6.84 12.64 24.35
N VAL A 84 7.73 12.07 23.54
CA VAL A 84 7.48 10.76 22.91
C VAL A 84 8.52 9.75 23.36
N LEU A 85 8.07 8.68 24.02
CA LEU A 85 8.86 7.49 24.25
C LEU A 85 8.70 6.55 23.06
N VAL A 86 9.76 6.39 22.26
CA VAL A 86 9.81 5.41 21.18
C VAL A 86 10.26 4.07 21.76
N LEU A 87 9.48 3.01 21.52
CA LEU A 87 9.77 1.64 21.95
C LEU A 87 9.70 0.65 20.79
N ASN A 88 10.63 -0.30 20.78
CA ASN A 88 10.47 -1.52 20.02
C ASN A 88 9.44 -2.45 20.70
N PRO A 89 8.76 -3.33 19.93
CA PRO A 89 7.71 -4.21 20.46
C PRO A 89 8.25 -5.39 21.30
N ASP A 90 9.56 -5.61 21.33
CA ASP A 90 10.26 -6.62 22.12
C ASP A 90 10.89 -6.03 23.40
N ILE A 91 10.38 -4.89 23.87
CA ILE A 91 10.79 -4.26 25.14
C ILE A 91 9.78 -4.59 26.24
N ARG A 92 10.29 -4.81 27.46
CA ARG A 92 9.53 -4.83 28.71
C ARG A 92 10.04 -3.76 29.65
N LEU A 93 9.20 -2.77 29.99
CA LEU A 93 9.57 -1.74 30.96
C LEU A 93 9.47 -2.31 32.39
N GLU A 94 10.45 -2.02 33.24
CA GLU A 94 10.29 -2.30 34.68
C GLU A 94 9.25 -1.34 35.30
N PRO A 95 8.49 -1.78 36.32
CA PRO A 95 7.58 -0.89 37.04
C PRO A 95 8.29 0.37 37.55
N GLY A 96 7.69 1.54 37.30
CA GLY A 96 8.25 2.84 37.68
C GLY A 96 9.37 3.37 36.76
N ALA A 97 9.74 2.67 35.68
CA ALA A 97 10.83 3.09 34.78
C ALA A 97 10.62 4.48 34.15
N LEU A 98 9.38 4.92 33.95
CA LEU A 98 9.08 6.20 33.28
C LEU A 98 9.39 7.43 34.14
N GLY A 99 9.29 7.34 35.46
CA GLY A 99 9.53 8.47 36.37
C GLY A 99 10.95 9.04 36.23
N PRO A 100 12.00 8.24 36.51
CA PRO A 100 13.38 8.69 36.34
C PRO A 100 13.71 9.13 34.91
N LEU A 101 13.12 8.48 33.90
CA LEU A 101 13.34 8.83 32.50
C LEU A 101 12.82 10.23 32.17
N ARG A 102 11.64 10.59 32.69
CA ARG A 102 11.06 11.95 32.57
C ARG A 102 11.85 12.99 33.37
N GLU A 103 12.29 12.65 34.58
CA GLU A 103 13.18 13.52 35.36
C GLU A 103 14.47 13.84 34.60
N ALA A 104 15.05 12.83 33.94
CA ALA A 104 16.25 12.98 33.14
C ALA A 104 16.02 13.87 31.91
N LEU A 105 14.86 13.73 31.23
CA LEU A 105 14.48 14.56 30.10
C LEU A 105 14.21 16.02 30.50
N ALA A 106 13.68 16.25 31.70
CA ALA A 106 13.36 17.59 32.20
C ALA A 106 14.60 18.42 32.56
N GLN A 107 15.80 17.82 32.59
CA GLN A 107 17.03 18.56 32.84
C GLN A 107 17.33 19.55 31.70
N PRO A 108 17.79 20.78 31.99
CA PRO A 108 18.12 21.76 30.97
C PRO A 108 19.10 21.23 29.92
N GLY A 109 18.77 21.45 28.64
CA GLY A 109 19.60 21.02 27.51
C GLY A 109 19.49 19.54 27.13
N VAL A 110 18.69 18.74 27.83
CA VAL A 110 18.44 17.34 27.44
C VAL A 110 17.34 17.29 26.39
N GLY A 111 17.64 16.70 25.22
CA GLY A 111 16.62 16.48 24.19
C GLY A 111 16.16 15.04 24.11
N ILE A 112 17.00 14.09 24.53
CA ILE A 112 16.70 12.66 24.50
C ILE A 112 17.19 12.03 25.81
N ALA A 113 16.35 11.21 26.43
CA ALA A 113 16.68 10.39 27.59
C ALA A 113 16.50 8.91 27.26
N ALA A 114 17.38 8.03 27.73
CA ALA A 114 17.33 6.60 27.45
C ALA A 114 17.54 5.75 28.72
N PRO A 115 16.81 4.64 28.87
CA PRO A 115 16.91 3.75 30.02
C PRO A 115 18.14 2.84 29.93
N ARG A 116 18.43 2.18 31.05
CA ARG A 116 19.29 1.00 31.12
C ARG A 116 18.59 -0.21 30.53
N LEU A 117 19.17 -0.72 29.44
CA LEU A 117 18.71 -1.96 28.80
C LEU A 117 19.40 -3.18 29.40
N LEU A 118 18.62 -4.22 29.61
CA LEU A 118 19.05 -5.53 30.10
C LEU A 118 18.67 -6.59 29.06
N ASN A 119 19.47 -7.64 28.94
CA ASN A 119 19.09 -8.84 28.19
C ASN A 119 18.09 -9.67 29.03
N GLU A 120 17.47 -10.69 28.43
CA GLU A 120 16.52 -11.60 29.12
C GLU A 120 17.11 -12.26 30.37
N ASP A 121 18.41 -12.59 30.35
CA ASP A 121 19.13 -13.17 31.48
C ASP A 121 19.47 -12.16 32.59
N GLY A 122 19.00 -10.91 32.47
CA GLY A 122 19.25 -9.81 33.38
C GLY A 122 20.63 -9.14 33.23
N SER A 123 21.48 -9.63 32.33
CA SER A 123 22.80 -9.04 32.09
C SER A 123 22.72 -7.68 31.38
N GLN A 124 23.75 -6.84 31.57
CA GLN A 124 23.80 -5.51 30.98
C GLN A 124 23.86 -5.58 29.44
N GLN A 125 22.89 -4.98 28.75
CA GLN A 125 23.00 -4.77 27.32
C GLN A 125 23.85 -3.52 27.03
N LEU A 126 24.86 -3.65 26.18
CA LEU A 126 25.71 -2.51 25.81
C LEU A 126 24.98 -1.62 24.79
N SER A 127 24.21 -0.65 25.28
CA SER A 127 23.38 0.26 24.48
C SER A 127 24.03 1.61 24.15
N LEU A 128 25.09 2.01 24.87
CA LEU A 128 25.75 3.30 24.69
C LEU A 128 26.77 3.26 23.55
N ARG A 129 26.84 4.34 22.77
CA ARG A 129 27.69 4.44 21.58
C ARG A 129 28.38 5.80 21.48
N ARG A 130 29.54 5.79 20.83
CA ARG A 130 30.29 6.97 20.39
C ARG A 130 29.95 7.29 18.94
N THR A 131 30.29 8.49 18.48
CA THR A 131 30.03 8.93 17.11
C THR A 131 30.72 8.00 16.11
N PRO A 132 30.02 7.45 15.10
CA PRO A 132 30.65 6.60 14.10
C PRO A 132 31.72 7.38 13.32
N ASN A 133 32.89 6.77 13.11
CA ASN A 133 33.92 7.33 12.23
C ASN A 133 34.82 6.20 11.66
N PRO A 134 35.58 6.47 10.58
CA PRO A 134 36.39 5.44 9.94
C PRO A 134 37.45 4.80 10.84
N LEU A 135 38.07 5.57 11.75
CA LEU A 135 39.08 5.04 12.67
C LEU A 135 38.48 4.03 13.66
N ARG A 136 37.29 4.32 14.19
CA ARG A 136 36.55 3.40 15.06
C ARG A 136 36.14 2.14 14.31
N ALA A 137 35.61 2.28 13.10
CA ALA A 137 35.27 1.13 12.27
C ALA A 137 36.49 0.26 11.94
N LEU A 138 37.66 0.87 11.72
CA LEU A 138 38.91 0.14 11.48
C LEU A 138 39.39 -0.59 12.74
N GLY A 139 39.33 0.06 13.90
CA GLY A 139 39.65 -0.57 15.18
C GLY A 139 38.75 -1.77 15.47
N GLU A 140 37.44 -1.65 15.21
CA GLU A 140 36.47 -2.75 15.34
C GLU A 140 36.74 -3.89 14.34
N ALA A 141 37.12 -3.56 13.10
CA ALA A 141 37.49 -4.54 12.09
C ALA A 141 38.65 -5.42 12.55
N LEU A 142 39.71 -4.80 13.10
CA LEU A 142 40.96 -5.44 13.48
C LEU A 142 40.91 -6.13 14.85
N LEU A 143 40.31 -5.48 15.86
CA LEU A 143 40.35 -5.93 17.25
C LEU A 143 39.06 -6.63 17.70
N GLY A 144 37.97 -6.43 16.95
CA GLY A 144 36.61 -6.77 17.38
C GLY A 144 35.98 -5.67 18.24
N GLY A 145 34.65 -5.54 18.17
CA GLY A 145 33.90 -4.44 18.78
C GLY A 145 34.18 -4.23 20.27
N PHE A 146 34.23 -5.32 21.05
CA PHE A 146 34.46 -5.23 22.49
C PHE A 146 35.86 -4.74 22.85
N ARG A 147 36.92 -5.29 22.21
CA ARG A 147 38.30 -4.90 22.48
C ARG A 147 38.60 -3.48 22.00
N ALA A 148 38.12 -3.13 20.80
CA ALA A 148 38.20 -1.79 20.26
C ALA A 148 37.50 -0.77 21.19
N GLY A 149 36.32 -1.12 21.73
CA GLY A 149 35.54 -0.26 22.62
C GLY A 149 36.21 0.12 23.95
N ARG A 150 37.23 -0.64 24.38
CA ARG A 150 38.06 -0.31 25.56
C ARG A 150 38.93 0.93 25.33
N VAL A 151 39.22 1.25 24.06
CA VAL A 151 40.03 2.42 23.67
C VAL A 151 39.11 3.38 22.90
N ALA A 152 38.69 4.47 23.53
CA ALA A 152 37.64 5.35 22.99
C ALA A 152 37.86 5.91 21.55
N PRO A 153 39.11 6.16 21.10
CA PRO A 153 39.39 6.49 19.71
C PRO A 153 39.18 5.34 18.71
N LEU A 154 39.27 4.08 19.15
CA LEU A 154 39.30 2.89 18.30
C LEU A 154 37.98 2.12 18.22
N GLY A 155 37.05 2.34 19.14
CA GLY A 155 35.76 1.65 19.14
C GLY A 155 34.57 2.57 19.33
N GLU A 156 33.49 2.26 18.64
CA GLU A 156 32.21 2.95 18.77
C GLU A 156 31.45 2.49 20.03
N LEU A 157 31.54 1.20 20.33
CA LEU A 157 30.91 0.57 21.48
C LEU A 157 31.49 1.09 22.81
N VAL A 158 30.63 1.52 23.74
CA VAL A 158 31.03 1.82 25.12
C VAL A 158 30.90 0.56 25.95
N VAL A 159 32.05 0.00 26.35
CA VAL A 159 32.15 -1.29 27.07
C VAL A 159 32.49 -1.16 28.56
N ASN A 160 32.76 0.05 29.04
CA ASN A 160 33.11 0.26 30.45
C ASN A 160 31.84 0.21 31.30
N GLU A 161 31.73 -0.81 32.15
CA GLU A 161 30.59 -1.07 33.04
C GLU A 161 30.21 0.12 33.90
N ARG A 162 31.19 0.89 34.40
CA ARG A 162 30.95 2.11 35.21
C ARG A 162 30.12 3.17 34.48
N SER A 163 30.12 3.15 33.13
CA SER A 163 29.30 4.06 32.33
C SER A 163 27.81 3.73 32.39
N TYR A 164 27.46 2.51 32.79
CA TYR A 164 26.09 2.01 32.93
C TYR A 164 25.57 2.06 34.38
N GLU A 165 26.43 2.42 35.34
CA GLU A 165 26.09 2.54 36.76
C GLU A 165 25.68 3.97 37.16
N ARG A 166 25.97 4.97 36.32
CA ARG A 166 25.78 6.38 36.62
C ARG A 166 25.07 7.10 35.49
N THR A 167 24.29 8.11 35.84
CA THR A 167 23.71 9.03 34.86
C THR A 167 24.82 9.73 34.08
N GLY A 168 24.68 9.81 32.77
CA GLY A 168 25.71 10.37 31.89
C GLY A 168 25.18 10.71 30.51
N THR A 169 26.07 11.13 29.62
CA THR A 169 25.73 11.43 28.21
C THR A 169 26.43 10.46 27.27
N ALA A 170 25.77 10.15 26.16
CA ALA A 170 26.35 9.41 25.04
C ALA A 170 26.22 10.22 23.75
N ASP A 171 26.97 9.86 22.71
CA ASP A 171 26.81 10.49 21.40
C ASP A 171 25.52 9.99 20.73
N TRP A 172 25.19 8.70 20.93
CA TRP A 172 23.91 8.09 20.59
C TRP A 172 23.70 6.80 21.39
N VAL A 173 22.48 6.28 21.40
CA VAL A 173 22.12 5.00 22.04
C VAL A 173 21.37 4.11 21.06
N THR A 174 21.39 2.80 21.27
CA THR A 174 20.59 1.86 20.47
C THR A 174 19.11 2.25 20.46
N GLY A 175 18.47 2.23 19.29
CA GLY A 175 17.11 2.77 19.07
C GLY A 175 15.95 2.01 19.71
N ALA A 176 16.21 1.09 20.63
CA ALA A 176 15.21 0.18 21.18
C ALA A 176 14.24 0.83 22.18
N ALA A 177 14.74 1.76 23.02
CA ALA A 177 13.92 2.54 23.94
C ALA A 177 14.55 3.92 24.17
N TRP A 178 13.84 4.99 23.83
CA TRP A 178 14.34 6.36 24.01
C TRP A 178 13.19 7.38 24.05
N LEU A 179 13.24 8.25 25.05
CA LEU A 179 12.29 9.35 25.26
C LEU A 179 12.85 10.63 24.65
N VAL A 180 12.13 11.23 23.71
CA VAL A 180 12.50 12.48 23.05
C VAL A 180 11.55 13.60 23.45
N SER A 181 12.12 14.76 23.80
CA SER A 181 11.31 15.92 24.16
C SER A 181 10.65 16.54 22.95
N ARG A 182 9.47 17.13 23.13
CA ARG A 182 8.80 17.92 22.10
C ARG A 182 9.71 19.02 21.56
N ALA A 183 10.40 19.75 22.45
CA ALA A 183 11.33 20.81 22.06
C ALA A 183 12.46 20.31 21.13
N CYS A 184 12.99 19.11 21.39
CA CYS A 184 13.96 18.47 20.51
C CYS A 184 13.34 18.15 19.15
N ARG A 185 12.17 17.50 19.12
CA ARG A 185 11.45 17.15 17.87
C ARG A 185 11.12 18.39 17.03
N ASP A 186 10.61 19.44 17.65
CA ASP A 186 10.25 20.70 16.98
C ASP A 186 11.50 21.38 16.37
N ALA A 187 12.67 21.24 17.01
CA ALA A 187 13.92 21.82 16.54
C ALA A 187 14.63 21.01 15.44
N ILE A 188 14.51 19.68 15.44
CA ILE A 188 15.27 18.79 14.52
C ILE A 188 14.43 18.08 13.46
N GLY A 189 13.10 18.10 13.59
CA GLY A 189 12.18 17.52 12.63
C GLY A 189 12.08 15.99 12.68
N LYS A 190 11.86 15.38 11.52
CA LYS A 190 11.53 13.94 11.34
C LYS A 190 12.78 13.07 11.20
N LEU A 191 12.69 11.78 11.53
CA LEU A 191 13.72 10.81 11.20
C LEU A 191 13.88 10.66 9.68
N GLU A 192 15.10 10.38 9.24
CA GLU A 192 15.44 10.20 7.82
C GLU A 192 14.91 8.87 7.25
N GLU A 193 13.72 8.87 6.64
CA GLU A 193 13.03 7.69 6.07
C GLU A 193 13.75 7.01 4.89
N GLN A 194 14.84 7.62 4.45
CA GLN A 194 15.73 7.03 3.47
C GLN A 194 16.57 5.88 4.07
N TYR A 195 16.73 5.84 5.39
CA TYR A 195 17.17 4.67 6.14
C TYR A 195 15.95 3.81 6.44
N PHE A 196 15.83 2.66 5.76
CA PHE A 196 14.71 1.75 5.99
C PHE A 196 14.77 1.14 7.40
N LEU A 197 15.95 0.71 7.82
CA LEU A 197 16.23 0.19 9.15
C LEU A 197 17.72 0.32 9.44
N TYR A 198 18.08 0.63 10.67
CA TYR A 198 19.41 0.95 11.16
C TYR A 198 20.04 2.23 10.60
N SER A 199 20.61 3.02 11.51
CA SER A 199 21.26 4.33 11.32
C SER A 199 20.30 5.52 11.25
N GLU A 200 18.97 5.31 11.18
CA GLU A 200 17.98 6.37 11.36
C GLU A 200 18.05 7.00 12.74
N GLU A 201 18.18 6.19 13.79
CA GLU A 201 18.28 6.62 15.18
C GLU A 201 19.65 7.26 15.44
N THR A 202 20.70 6.71 14.83
CA THR A 202 22.05 7.24 14.92
C THR A 202 22.12 8.63 14.27
N GLU A 203 21.56 8.78 13.07
CA GLU A 203 21.49 10.07 12.38
C GLU A 203 20.73 11.09 13.24
N TYR A 204 19.55 10.71 13.71
CA TYR A 204 18.65 11.57 14.49
C TYR A 204 19.29 12.07 15.78
N MET A 205 19.88 11.17 16.58
CA MET A 205 20.55 11.52 17.84
C MET A 205 21.79 12.37 17.61
N LEU A 206 22.62 12.04 16.61
CA LEU A 206 23.78 12.87 16.29
C LEU A 206 23.37 14.23 15.71
N ARG A 207 22.18 14.36 15.13
CA ARG A 207 21.63 15.64 14.66
C ARG A 207 21.10 16.46 15.84
N ALA A 208 20.45 15.83 16.81
CA ALA A 208 20.07 16.44 18.09
C ALA A 208 21.30 17.01 18.81
N GLY A 209 22.38 16.21 18.95
CA GLY A 209 23.64 16.65 19.55
C GLY A 209 24.26 17.87 18.86
N LYS A 210 24.24 17.92 17.51
CA LYS A 210 24.69 19.09 16.74
C LYS A 210 23.86 20.35 16.99
N ARG A 211 22.63 20.22 17.48
CA ARG A 211 21.76 21.35 17.88
C ARG A 211 21.81 21.65 19.37
N GLY A 212 22.76 21.05 20.09
CA GLY A 212 23.00 21.33 21.51
C GLY A 212 22.14 20.49 22.46
N PHE A 213 21.35 19.55 21.95
CA PHE A 213 20.58 18.64 22.78
C PHE A 213 21.44 17.46 23.25
N ALA A 214 21.53 17.26 24.56
CA ALA A 214 22.19 16.11 25.15
C ALA A 214 21.33 14.85 24.98
N ILE A 215 22.01 13.72 24.76
CA ILE A 215 21.45 12.37 24.82
C ILE A 215 21.87 11.78 26.17
N ARG A 216 20.92 11.72 27.10
CA ARG A 216 21.17 11.36 28.50
C ARG A 216 20.79 9.90 28.75
N PHE A 217 21.69 9.18 29.39
CA PHE A 217 21.47 7.83 29.91
C PHE A 217 21.03 7.91 31.38
N GLU A 218 19.94 7.24 31.74
CA GLU A 218 19.38 7.21 33.10
C GLU A 218 19.33 5.78 33.65
N PRO A 219 20.28 5.37 34.51
CA PRO A 219 20.38 4.00 35.00
C PRO A 219 19.27 3.57 35.96
N ARG A 220 18.54 4.53 36.57
CA ARG A 220 17.39 4.24 37.44
C ARG A 220 16.16 3.80 36.64
N SER A 221 16.09 4.15 35.36
CA SER A 221 15.07 3.67 34.43
C SER A 221 15.58 2.38 33.77
N ARG A 222 14.86 1.27 33.93
CA ARG A 222 15.30 -0.06 33.46
C ARG A 222 14.28 -0.69 32.54
N ALA A 223 14.76 -1.39 31.52
CA ALA A 223 13.94 -2.15 30.60
C ALA A 223 14.68 -3.41 30.12
N VAL A 224 13.94 -4.51 29.94
CA VAL A 224 14.44 -5.74 29.31
C VAL A 224 14.18 -5.66 27.81
N HIS A 225 15.17 -6.04 27.01
CA HIS A 225 15.11 -6.07 25.55
C HIS A 225 15.46 -7.48 25.07
N LEU A 226 14.47 -8.20 24.50
CA LEU A 226 14.65 -9.58 24.06
C LEU A 226 15.69 -9.67 22.92
N GLY A 227 15.76 -8.61 22.10
CA GLY A 227 16.80 -8.39 21.11
C GLY A 227 16.34 -8.76 19.71
N GLY A 228 16.74 -7.96 18.72
CA GLY A 228 16.29 -8.11 17.33
C GLY A 228 17.10 -9.11 16.49
N GLU A 229 16.51 -9.54 15.37
CA GLU A 229 17.06 -10.47 14.38
C GLU A 229 18.31 -9.97 13.61
N GLN A 230 18.86 -8.79 13.95
CA GLN A 230 19.97 -8.18 13.21
C GLN A 230 21.21 -9.10 13.13
N SER A 231 21.51 -9.79 14.23
CA SER A 231 22.73 -10.59 14.38
C SER A 231 22.65 -11.93 13.64
N THR A 232 21.44 -12.39 13.32
CA THR A 232 21.13 -13.68 12.68
C THR A 232 20.72 -13.53 11.21
N SER A 233 20.05 -12.43 10.83
CA SER A 233 19.58 -12.20 9.46
C SER A 233 20.66 -11.60 8.54
N PRO A 234 21.08 -12.29 7.45
CA PRO A 234 22.05 -11.77 6.49
C PRO A 234 21.62 -10.47 5.81
N VAL A 235 20.31 -10.28 5.60
CA VAL A 235 19.75 -9.09 4.94
C VAL A 235 19.83 -7.89 5.87
N LEU A 236 19.39 -8.04 7.13
CA LEU A 236 19.42 -6.98 8.14
C LEU A 236 20.86 -6.58 8.48
N TRP A 237 21.76 -7.56 8.61
CA TRP A 237 23.19 -7.33 8.83
C TRP A 237 23.82 -6.50 7.69
N SER A 238 23.54 -6.88 6.43
CA SER A 238 24.03 -6.15 5.26
C SER A 238 23.49 -4.72 5.21
N MET A 239 22.21 -4.52 5.55
CA MET A 239 21.60 -3.19 5.60
C MET A 239 22.25 -2.29 6.65
N ALA A 240 22.44 -2.79 7.87
CA ALA A 240 23.12 -2.04 8.93
C ALA A 240 24.56 -1.67 8.53
N THR A 241 25.29 -2.63 7.96
CA THR A 241 26.65 -2.46 7.45
C THR A 241 26.72 -1.37 6.38
N THR A 242 25.82 -1.42 5.41
CA THR A 242 25.81 -0.46 4.30
C THR A 242 25.32 0.94 4.72
N ASN A 243 24.38 1.02 5.65
CA ASN A 243 23.90 2.30 6.17
C ASN A 243 24.98 3.06 6.96
N ARG A 244 25.95 2.38 7.61
CA ARG A 244 27.11 3.04 8.24
C ARG A 244 27.93 3.86 7.24
N VAL A 245 28.20 3.32 6.05
CA VAL A 245 28.94 4.03 4.99
C VAL A 245 28.13 5.20 4.45
N ARG A 246 26.81 5.02 4.31
CA ARG A 246 25.89 6.07 3.87
C ARG A 246 25.85 7.25 4.83
N LEU A 247 25.69 6.96 6.13
CA LEU A 247 25.70 7.97 7.19
C LEU A 247 26.96 8.83 7.14
N ILE A 248 28.14 8.21 7.00
CA ILE A 248 29.40 8.96 6.88
C ILE A 248 29.45 9.76 5.58
N ARG A 249 28.94 9.25 4.47
CA ARG A 249 28.90 9.99 3.21
C ARG A 249 28.05 11.25 3.30
N GLU A 250 26.88 11.14 3.92
CA GLU A 250 25.96 12.27 4.07
C GLU A 250 26.49 13.32 5.05
N ARG A 251 27.18 12.88 6.11
CA ARG A 251 27.71 13.78 7.15
C ARG A 251 29.08 14.39 6.85
N HIS A 252 29.95 13.65 6.17
CA HIS A 252 31.37 13.98 6.02
C HIS A 252 31.88 13.88 4.57
N GLY A 253 31.00 13.59 3.61
CA GLY A 253 31.35 13.56 2.20
C GLY A 253 32.01 12.26 1.72
N ARG A 254 32.38 12.25 0.43
CA ARG A 254 32.86 11.04 -0.27
C ARG A 254 34.19 10.48 0.25
N PRO A 255 35.20 11.30 0.61
CA PRO A 255 36.49 10.76 1.10
C PRO A 255 36.34 9.99 2.42
N ALA A 256 35.61 10.57 3.39
CA ALA A 256 35.33 9.90 4.66
C ALA A 256 34.50 8.62 4.46
N ALA A 257 33.53 8.65 3.54
CA ALA A 257 32.75 7.48 3.18
C ALA A 257 33.59 6.36 2.58
N PHE A 258 34.58 6.70 1.76
CA PHE A 258 35.50 5.72 1.19
C PHE A 258 36.36 5.06 2.26
N ALA A 259 36.85 5.84 3.24
CA ALA A 259 37.58 5.30 4.39
C ALA A 259 36.68 4.39 5.26
N MET A 260 35.43 4.81 5.53
CA MET A 260 34.45 3.99 6.24
C MET A 260 34.13 2.71 5.46
N TRP A 261 33.92 2.80 4.14
CA TRP A 261 33.69 1.65 3.27
C TRP A 261 34.84 0.65 3.36
N TRP A 262 36.09 1.10 3.28
CA TRP A 262 37.25 0.22 3.43
C TRP A 262 37.32 -0.47 4.79
N ALA A 263 37.10 0.28 5.87
CA ALA A 263 37.13 -0.29 7.22
C ALA A 263 36.05 -1.37 7.41
N VAL A 264 34.83 -1.10 6.93
CA VAL A 264 33.71 -2.04 7.03
C VAL A 264 33.90 -3.22 6.05
N LEU A 265 34.40 -2.99 4.84
CA LEU A 265 34.75 -4.05 3.89
C LEU A 265 35.79 -5.00 4.48
N LEU A 266 36.83 -4.47 5.14
CA LEU A 266 37.83 -5.26 5.84
C LEU A 266 37.19 -6.08 6.98
N ASN A 267 36.30 -5.48 7.77
CA ASN A 267 35.57 -6.19 8.82
C ASN A 267 34.80 -7.40 8.27
N GLU A 268 34.04 -7.20 7.19
CA GLU A 268 33.25 -8.25 6.54
C GLU A 268 34.16 -9.31 5.90
N LEU A 269 35.25 -8.92 5.25
CA LEU A 269 36.20 -9.84 4.62
C LEU A 269 36.85 -10.79 5.64
N LEU A 270 37.29 -10.26 6.79
CA LEU A 270 37.92 -11.04 7.85
C LEU A 270 36.97 -12.05 8.52
N ARG A 271 35.65 -11.90 8.35
CA ARG A 271 34.61 -12.70 9.01
C ARG A 271 33.75 -13.50 8.04
N ALA A 272 33.79 -13.21 6.74
CA ALA A 272 33.08 -13.93 5.68
C ALA A 272 33.29 -15.46 5.67
N PRO A 273 34.47 -16.01 6.01
CA PRO A 273 34.65 -17.45 6.10
C PRO A 273 33.84 -18.10 7.24
N ARG A 274 33.52 -17.35 8.30
CA ARG A 274 32.91 -17.88 9.53
C ARG A 274 31.39 -17.85 9.50
N GLU A 275 30.79 -16.75 9.00
CA GLU A 275 29.34 -16.56 9.09
C GLU A 275 28.72 -16.11 7.75
N PRO A 276 27.55 -16.65 7.34
CA PRO A 276 26.90 -16.29 6.08
C PRO A 276 26.52 -14.81 5.94
N LYS A 277 26.18 -14.14 7.05
CA LYS A 277 25.79 -12.72 7.05
C LYS A 277 26.87 -11.80 6.50
N HIS A 278 28.13 -12.09 6.81
CA HIS A 278 29.28 -11.33 6.33
C HIS A 278 29.53 -11.52 4.83
N ARG A 279 29.22 -12.69 4.26
CA ARG A 279 29.29 -12.93 2.80
C ARG A 279 28.26 -12.10 2.04
N LYS A 280 27.03 -11.99 2.57
CA LYS A 280 25.98 -11.15 1.99
C LYS A 280 26.38 -9.68 2.00
N ALA A 281 26.86 -9.18 3.15
CA ALA A 281 27.33 -7.81 3.30
C ALA A 281 28.50 -7.50 2.34
N LEU A 282 29.49 -8.39 2.25
CA LEU A 282 30.61 -8.26 1.30
C LEU A 282 30.10 -8.13 -0.15
N GLY A 283 29.16 -9.00 -0.55
CA GLY A 283 28.56 -8.96 -1.88
C GLY A 283 27.86 -7.63 -2.19
N ASP A 284 27.11 -7.08 -1.23
CA ASP A 284 26.42 -5.81 -1.40
C ASP A 284 27.40 -4.61 -1.38
N LEU A 285 28.42 -4.64 -0.52
CA LEU A 285 29.49 -3.64 -0.45
C LEU A 285 30.31 -3.56 -1.75
N LEU A 286 30.54 -4.69 -2.43
CA LEU A 286 31.33 -4.76 -3.68
C LEU A 286 30.52 -4.36 -4.93
N ARG A 287 29.20 -4.61 -4.94
CA ARG A 287 28.31 -4.22 -6.07
C ARG A 287 27.99 -2.72 -6.10
N TRP A 288 28.62 -1.94 -5.22
CA TRP A 288 28.13 -0.64 -4.81
C TRP A 288 28.43 0.49 -5.81
N ARG A 289 27.54 0.66 -6.81
CA ARG A 289 27.44 1.90 -7.61
C ARG A 289 26.29 2.82 -7.17
N LYS A 290 25.31 2.31 -6.40
CA LYS A 290 24.16 3.04 -5.79
C LYS A 290 23.73 2.35 -4.49
N TRP A 291 23.17 3.10 -3.53
CA TRP A 291 22.66 2.63 -2.23
C TRP A 291 21.75 1.40 -2.37
N PRO A 292 21.78 0.43 -1.43
CA PRO A 292 20.89 -0.73 -1.47
C PRO A 292 19.44 -0.27 -1.62
N ALA A 293 18.72 -0.84 -2.57
CA ALA A 293 17.29 -0.63 -2.70
C ALA A 293 16.60 -1.17 -1.43
N ARG A 294 15.46 -0.59 -1.02
CA ARG A 294 14.69 -1.15 0.10
C ARG A 294 14.36 -2.62 -0.22
N PRO A 295 14.29 -3.54 0.76
CA PRO A 295 13.92 -4.92 0.50
C PRO A 295 12.68 -5.00 -0.41
N GLY A 296 12.79 -5.76 -1.50
CA GLY A 296 11.75 -5.90 -2.52
C GLY A 296 11.76 -4.87 -3.67
N GLN A 297 12.42 -3.70 -3.57
CA GLN A 297 12.36 -2.66 -4.62
C GLN A 297 13.02 -3.03 -5.96
N ASP A 298 13.85 -4.07 -6.00
CA ASP A 298 14.55 -4.48 -7.23
C ASP A 298 13.65 -5.24 -8.23
N GLN A 299 12.41 -5.59 -7.84
CA GLN A 299 11.47 -6.28 -8.72
C GLN A 299 10.73 -5.32 -9.64
N GLY A 300 10.68 -5.68 -10.92
CA GLY A 300 9.89 -4.96 -11.92
C GLY A 300 8.57 -5.68 -12.18
N TRP A 301 7.54 -4.91 -12.49
CA TRP A 301 6.23 -5.41 -12.90
C TRP A 301 5.94 -4.98 -14.33
N ILE A 302 5.39 -5.88 -15.13
CA ILE A 302 4.85 -5.57 -16.46
C ILE A 302 3.37 -5.95 -16.47
N CYS A 303 2.48 -5.00 -16.72
CA CYS A 303 1.04 -5.24 -16.79
C CYS A 303 0.54 -5.07 -18.23
N PHE A 304 0.01 -6.13 -18.83
CA PHE A 304 -0.71 -6.07 -20.10
C PHE A 304 -2.18 -5.78 -19.81
N SER A 305 -2.55 -4.50 -19.92
CA SER A 305 -3.87 -3.98 -19.56
C SER A 305 -4.89 -4.23 -20.67
N ALA A 306 -6.14 -4.50 -20.30
CA ALA A 306 -7.28 -4.53 -21.20
C ALA A 306 -7.67 -3.13 -21.69
N GLN A 307 -7.22 -2.10 -20.99
CA GLN A 307 -7.56 -0.70 -21.20
C GLN A 307 -6.38 0.11 -21.72
N ASP A 308 -6.67 1.34 -22.15
CA ASP A 308 -5.65 2.30 -22.57
C ASP A 308 -5.55 3.43 -21.52
N TRP A 309 -4.39 3.55 -20.89
CA TRP A 309 -4.10 4.50 -19.83
C TRP A 309 -4.45 5.93 -20.22
N TRP A 310 -4.28 6.30 -21.49
CA TRP A 310 -4.49 7.70 -21.90
C TRP A 310 -5.93 8.17 -21.83
N TYR A 311 -6.87 7.23 -21.68
CA TYR A 311 -8.30 7.51 -21.69
C TYR A 311 -9.00 7.02 -20.42
N HIS A 312 -8.46 6.01 -19.71
CA HIS A 312 -9.16 5.39 -18.58
C HIS A 312 -8.31 5.22 -17.30
N ASN A 313 -7.27 6.04 -17.09
CA ASN A 313 -6.27 5.86 -16.02
C ASN A 313 -6.74 5.94 -14.55
N ARG A 314 -8.01 6.24 -14.25
CA ARG A 314 -8.45 6.51 -12.87
C ARG A 314 -9.42 5.49 -12.28
N ALA A 315 -10.32 4.92 -13.08
CA ALA A 315 -11.41 4.09 -12.54
C ALA A 315 -11.17 2.57 -12.63
N HIS A 316 -10.21 2.11 -13.45
CA HIS A 316 -10.00 0.67 -13.64
C HIS A 316 -9.08 0.04 -12.60
N SER A 317 -9.43 -1.17 -12.18
CA SER A 317 -8.76 -1.91 -11.11
C SER A 317 -7.29 -2.22 -11.42
N ASP A 318 -6.98 -2.57 -12.67
CA ASP A 318 -5.61 -2.84 -13.11
C ASP A 318 -4.69 -1.62 -12.95
N PHE A 319 -5.15 -0.43 -13.35
CA PHE A 319 -4.41 0.80 -13.17
C PHE A 319 -4.28 1.20 -11.70
N GLN A 320 -5.32 1.00 -10.90
CA GLN A 320 -5.26 1.29 -9.47
C GLN A 320 -4.30 0.37 -8.72
N LEU A 321 -4.35 -0.94 -9.00
CA LEU A 321 -3.38 -1.91 -8.49
C LEU A 321 -1.96 -1.54 -8.91
N MET A 322 -1.75 -1.25 -10.19
CA MET A 322 -0.43 -0.92 -10.71
C MET A 322 0.11 0.42 -10.16
N ARG A 323 -0.75 1.40 -9.88
CA ARG A 323 -0.35 2.66 -9.22
C ARG A 323 0.16 2.40 -7.81
N SER A 324 -0.54 1.55 -7.06
CA SER A 324 -0.12 1.11 -5.73
C SER A 324 1.19 0.32 -5.78
N VAL A 325 1.33 -0.63 -6.71
CA VAL A 325 2.58 -1.40 -6.89
C VAL A 325 3.75 -0.47 -7.23
N ALA A 326 3.52 0.58 -8.03
CA ALA A 326 4.56 1.53 -8.43
C ALA A 326 5.12 2.40 -7.30
N GLN A 327 4.45 2.46 -6.14
CA GLN A 327 5.02 3.11 -4.95
C GLN A 327 6.34 2.45 -4.52
N ARG A 328 6.51 1.16 -4.82
CA ARG A 328 7.65 0.36 -4.36
C ARG A 328 8.38 -0.37 -5.48
N ARG A 329 7.69 -0.75 -6.55
CA ARG A 329 8.27 -1.47 -7.68
C ARG A 329 8.35 -0.56 -8.89
N LYS A 330 9.22 -0.87 -9.84
CA LYS A 330 9.06 -0.26 -11.17
C LYS A 330 7.95 -0.98 -11.89
N VAL A 331 7.00 -0.23 -12.45
CA VAL A 331 5.87 -0.77 -13.20
C VAL A 331 5.92 -0.30 -14.64
N LEU A 332 5.75 -1.23 -15.58
CA LEU A 332 5.53 -0.96 -16.98
C LEU A 332 4.12 -1.45 -17.37
N VAL A 333 3.19 -0.53 -17.57
CA VAL A 333 1.89 -0.82 -18.17
C VAL A 333 2.02 -0.81 -19.69
N VAL A 334 1.61 -1.90 -20.32
CA VAL A 334 1.45 -2.02 -21.76
C VAL A 334 -0.05 -1.83 -22.06
N ASN A 335 -0.37 -0.72 -22.73
CA ASN A 335 -1.75 -0.40 -23.12
C ASN A 335 -2.36 -1.50 -23.99
N SER A 336 -3.68 -1.64 -23.90
CA SER A 336 -4.49 -2.62 -24.62
C SER A 336 -4.05 -2.89 -26.04
N ILE A 337 -3.79 -4.16 -26.33
CA ILE A 337 -3.52 -4.67 -27.67
C ILE A 337 -4.79 -5.12 -28.40
N GLY A 338 -5.97 -4.84 -27.82
CA GLY A 338 -7.29 -5.06 -28.41
C GLY A 338 -7.81 -6.50 -28.29
N MET A 339 -9.13 -6.63 -28.14
CA MET A 339 -9.89 -7.90 -28.25
C MET A 339 -10.94 -7.86 -29.37
N ARG A 340 -11.24 -6.67 -29.91
CA ARG A 340 -12.33 -6.46 -30.86
C ARG A 340 -11.87 -6.76 -32.28
N MET A 341 -12.58 -7.66 -32.95
CA MET A 341 -12.49 -7.88 -34.38
C MET A 341 -13.40 -6.87 -35.08
N PRO A 342 -12.98 -6.15 -36.14
CA PRO A 342 -13.92 -5.37 -36.93
C PRO A 342 -14.88 -6.33 -37.65
N THR A 343 -16.10 -6.48 -37.13
CA THR A 343 -17.21 -7.17 -37.80
C THR A 343 -17.96 -6.17 -38.69
N PRO A 344 -18.31 -6.56 -39.94
CA PRO A 344 -19.12 -5.72 -40.83
C PRO A 344 -20.48 -5.41 -40.18
N GLY A 345 -20.89 -4.13 -40.18
CA GLY A 345 -22.24 -3.70 -39.77
C GLY A 345 -22.41 -3.19 -38.33
N ASN A 346 -21.56 -3.57 -37.37
CA ASN A 346 -21.79 -3.27 -35.94
C ASN A 346 -20.83 -2.25 -35.30
N SER A 347 -19.97 -1.60 -36.08
CA SER A 347 -18.95 -0.70 -35.53
C SER A 347 -19.22 0.76 -35.88
N THR A 348 -20.09 1.40 -35.10
CA THR A 348 -20.18 2.86 -35.06
C THR A 348 -18.84 3.41 -34.54
N HIS A 349 -18.23 4.34 -35.29
CA HIS A 349 -16.97 5.05 -34.96
C HIS A 349 -15.62 4.32 -35.18
N VAL A 350 -15.48 3.44 -36.19
CA VAL A 350 -14.18 2.82 -36.56
C VAL A 350 -13.07 3.86 -36.76
N ALA A 351 -13.33 4.95 -37.49
CA ALA A 351 -12.32 5.98 -37.78
C ALA A 351 -11.82 6.72 -36.52
N ARG A 352 -12.74 7.11 -35.61
CA ARG A 352 -12.40 7.77 -34.35
C ARG A 352 -11.57 6.85 -33.44
N ARG A 353 -11.86 5.55 -33.45
CA ARG A 353 -11.12 4.52 -32.69
C ARG A 353 -9.72 4.30 -33.24
N ILE A 354 -9.56 4.21 -34.56
CA ILE A 354 -8.25 4.10 -35.22
C ILE A 354 -7.41 5.34 -34.91
N LEU A 355 -7.96 6.55 -35.08
CA LEU A 355 -7.26 7.80 -34.77
C LEU A 355 -6.83 7.86 -33.30
N ARG A 356 -7.70 7.45 -32.38
CA ARG A 356 -7.41 7.36 -30.94
C ARG A 356 -6.23 6.41 -30.66
N LYS A 357 -6.20 5.25 -31.33
CA LYS A 357 -5.11 4.28 -31.20
C LYS A 357 -3.81 4.81 -31.80
N LEU A 358 -3.83 5.44 -32.96
CA LEU A 358 -2.64 6.06 -33.57
C LEU A 358 -2.04 7.16 -32.67
N ARG A 359 -2.88 8.02 -32.08
CA ARG A 359 -2.44 9.03 -31.09
C ARG A 359 -1.84 8.40 -29.82
N SER A 360 -2.37 7.25 -29.39
CA SER A 360 -1.81 6.47 -28.28
C SER A 360 -0.42 5.94 -28.63
N VAL A 361 -0.28 5.29 -29.79
CA VAL A 361 1.00 4.74 -30.28
C VAL A 361 2.07 5.81 -30.48
N ALA A 362 1.71 7.01 -30.94
CA ALA A 362 2.64 8.13 -31.09
C ALA A 362 3.31 8.56 -29.77
N LYS A 363 2.72 8.22 -28.61
CA LYS A 363 3.33 8.49 -27.30
C LYS A 363 4.45 7.49 -26.95
N PHE A 364 4.49 6.34 -27.63
CA PHE A 364 5.41 5.22 -27.40
C PHE A 364 5.56 4.87 -25.92
N VAL A 365 6.63 5.30 -25.25
CA VAL A 365 6.85 5.10 -23.81
C VAL A 365 6.89 6.45 -23.09
N ARG A 366 6.09 6.58 -22.02
CA ARG A 366 6.05 7.76 -21.16
C ARG A 366 6.08 7.35 -19.69
N LYS A 367 6.50 8.28 -18.83
CA LYS A 367 6.56 8.10 -17.37
C LYS A 367 5.59 9.09 -16.71
N PRO A 368 4.29 8.77 -16.59
CA PRO A 368 3.31 9.69 -16.02
C PRO A 368 3.45 9.86 -14.49
N LEU A 369 3.99 8.87 -13.77
CA LEU A 369 4.19 8.92 -12.32
C LEU A 369 5.59 8.39 -11.93
N PRO A 370 6.09 8.67 -10.71
CA PRO A 370 7.30 8.03 -10.20
C PRO A 370 7.20 6.50 -10.31
N ASN A 371 8.27 5.87 -10.82
CA ASN A 371 8.36 4.42 -11.06
C ASN A 371 7.27 3.78 -11.95
N PHE A 372 6.34 4.55 -12.52
CA PHE A 372 5.25 4.08 -13.36
C PHE A 372 5.51 4.49 -14.81
N TYR A 373 5.63 3.51 -15.70
CA TYR A 373 5.88 3.68 -17.12
C TYR A 373 4.68 3.13 -17.90
N VAL A 374 4.28 3.83 -18.94
CA VAL A 374 3.19 3.44 -19.84
C VAL A 374 3.74 3.32 -21.24
N MET A 375 3.50 2.18 -21.87
CA MET A 375 3.88 1.88 -23.23
C MET A 375 2.64 1.63 -24.10
N SER A 376 2.58 2.29 -25.24
CA SER A 376 1.60 2.02 -26.29
C SER A 376 2.31 1.27 -27.42
N PRO A 377 2.20 -0.07 -27.48
CA PRO A 377 2.86 -0.84 -28.54
C PRO A 377 2.23 -0.52 -29.89
N LEU A 378 2.98 -0.72 -30.97
CA LEU A 378 2.47 -0.68 -32.34
C LEU A 378 2.03 -2.10 -32.77
N PRO A 379 0.74 -2.48 -32.60
CA PRO A 379 0.24 -3.74 -33.12
C PRO A 379 -0.04 -3.66 -34.62
N LEU A 380 0.09 -4.79 -35.32
CA LEU A 380 -0.42 -4.97 -36.68
C LEU A 380 -1.94 -5.26 -36.60
N PRO A 381 -2.79 -4.59 -37.40
CA PRO A 381 -4.25 -4.63 -37.25
C PRO A 381 -4.92 -5.91 -37.79
N PHE A 382 -4.22 -7.04 -37.93
CA PHE A 382 -4.70 -8.23 -38.63
C PHE A 382 -4.77 -9.46 -37.72
N TYR A 383 -5.94 -9.68 -37.13
CA TYR A 383 -6.18 -10.75 -36.15
C TYR A 383 -6.88 -11.99 -36.75
N GLY A 384 -7.28 -11.96 -38.02
CA GLY A 384 -8.04 -13.03 -38.67
C GLY A 384 -7.21 -14.27 -39.11
N SER A 385 -5.88 -14.24 -38.98
CA SER A 385 -5.01 -15.37 -39.34
C SER A 385 -4.10 -15.76 -38.17
N PRO A 386 -4.01 -17.06 -37.81
CA PRO A 386 -3.08 -17.55 -36.79
C PRO A 386 -1.61 -17.17 -37.06
N PHE A 387 -1.22 -17.09 -38.33
CA PHE A 387 0.13 -16.67 -38.72
C PHE A 387 0.36 -15.18 -38.42
N LEU A 388 -0.56 -14.30 -38.83
CA LEU A 388 -0.45 -12.85 -38.58
C LEU A 388 -0.51 -12.54 -37.09
N ARG A 389 -1.28 -13.31 -36.31
CA ARG A 389 -1.31 -13.23 -34.84
C ARG A 389 0.07 -13.51 -34.24
N LYS A 390 0.76 -14.56 -34.70
CA LYS A 390 2.15 -14.87 -34.28
C LYS A 390 3.13 -13.77 -34.65
N VAL A 391 3.05 -13.22 -35.86
CA VAL A 391 3.90 -12.10 -36.30
C VAL A 391 3.68 -10.86 -35.43
N ASN A 392 2.41 -10.50 -35.18
CA ASN A 392 2.05 -9.39 -34.29
C ASN A 392 2.60 -9.61 -32.87
N ALA A 393 2.46 -10.83 -32.34
CA ALA A 393 2.98 -11.17 -31.01
C ALA A 393 4.50 -11.02 -30.91
N VAL A 394 5.25 -11.44 -31.94
CA VAL A 394 6.72 -11.25 -32.01
C VAL A 394 7.06 -9.76 -32.01
N LEU A 395 6.35 -8.95 -32.81
CA LEU A 395 6.56 -7.51 -32.91
C LEU A 395 6.33 -6.80 -31.57
N VAL A 396 5.18 -7.04 -30.93
CA VAL A 396 4.85 -6.44 -29.63
C VAL A 396 5.82 -6.90 -28.55
N ARG A 397 6.12 -8.21 -28.49
CA ARG A 397 7.07 -8.78 -27.52
C ARG A 397 8.45 -8.14 -27.63
N THR A 398 8.94 -7.92 -28.85
CA THR A 398 10.26 -7.32 -29.08
C THR A 398 10.29 -5.89 -28.54
N GLN A 399 9.26 -5.09 -28.81
CA GLN A 399 9.14 -3.73 -28.27
C GLN A 399 9.13 -3.75 -26.74
N VAL A 400 8.30 -4.60 -26.10
CA VAL A 400 8.22 -4.69 -24.63
C VAL A 400 9.55 -5.14 -24.01
N ARG A 401 10.25 -6.10 -24.61
CA ARG A 401 11.56 -6.57 -24.13
C ARG A 401 12.63 -5.48 -24.16
N LEU A 402 12.65 -4.65 -25.21
CA LEU A 402 13.59 -3.53 -25.30
C LEU A 402 13.36 -2.52 -24.18
N VAL A 403 12.09 -2.16 -23.92
CA VAL A 403 11.71 -1.24 -22.84
C VAL A 403 12.01 -1.84 -21.47
N ALA A 404 11.64 -3.09 -21.23
CA ALA A 404 11.94 -3.80 -19.98
C ALA A 404 13.45 -3.84 -19.70
N THR A 405 14.27 -4.08 -20.73
CA THR A 405 15.73 -4.08 -20.62
C THR A 405 16.27 -2.69 -20.25
N ALA A 406 15.78 -1.63 -20.90
CA ALA A 406 16.15 -0.25 -20.58
C ALA A 406 15.75 0.14 -19.14
N LEU A 407 14.63 -0.37 -18.64
CA LEU A 407 14.16 -0.18 -17.27
C LEU A 407 14.88 -1.08 -16.24
N ARG A 408 15.75 -1.99 -16.71
CA ARG A 408 16.49 -3.00 -15.94
C ARG A 408 15.60 -4.06 -15.30
N MET A 409 14.47 -4.38 -15.93
CA MET A 409 13.55 -5.44 -15.52
C MET A 409 13.97 -6.76 -16.17
N ARG A 410 14.82 -7.55 -15.49
CA ARG A 410 15.38 -8.79 -16.06
C ARG A 410 14.43 -10.00 -15.96
N THR A 411 13.76 -10.14 -14.84
CA THR A 411 12.80 -11.20 -14.52
C THR A 411 11.60 -10.58 -13.81
N PRO A 412 10.79 -9.78 -14.53
CA PRO A 412 9.66 -9.10 -13.91
C PRO A 412 8.55 -10.08 -13.54
N VAL A 413 7.68 -9.68 -12.61
CA VAL A 413 6.32 -10.23 -12.52
C VAL A 413 5.54 -9.70 -13.73
N ILE A 414 4.83 -10.59 -14.43
CA ILE A 414 3.98 -10.22 -15.55
C ILE A 414 2.52 -10.42 -15.14
N MET A 415 1.73 -9.36 -15.15
CA MET A 415 0.29 -9.40 -14.96
C MET A 415 -0.40 -9.25 -16.30
N VAL A 416 -1.37 -10.12 -16.59
CA VAL A 416 -2.20 -10.06 -17.79
C VAL A 416 -3.64 -9.82 -17.37
N THR A 417 -4.30 -8.84 -17.97
CA THR A 417 -5.74 -8.61 -17.76
C THR A 417 -6.54 -8.74 -19.06
N ILE A 418 -5.88 -9.12 -20.16
CA ILE A 418 -6.47 -9.23 -21.51
C ILE A 418 -6.01 -10.54 -22.17
N PRO A 419 -6.92 -11.42 -22.63
CA PRO A 419 -6.55 -12.73 -23.17
C PRO A 419 -5.59 -12.68 -24.36
N THR A 420 -5.72 -11.65 -25.21
CA THR A 420 -4.87 -11.47 -26.40
C THR A 420 -3.39 -11.24 -26.10
N ALA A 421 -3.02 -11.01 -24.84
CA ALA A 421 -1.63 -10.91 -24.44
C ALA A 421 -0.90 -12.26 -24.37
N TRP A 422 -1.63 -13.39 -24.35
CA TRP A 422 -1.04 -14.73 -24.21
C TRP A 422 0.13 -14.99 -25.16
N ASP A 423 -0.09 -14.82 -26.48
CA ASP A 423 0.93 -15.07 -27.51
C ASP A 423 2.19 -14.18 -27.34
N VAL A 424 2.03 -13.01 -26.71
CA VAL A 424 3.14 -12.09 -26.41
C VAL A 424 3.92 -12.59 -25.20
N VAL A 425 3.23 -12.94 -24.11
CA VAL A 425 3.82 -13.21 -22.79
C VAL A 425 4.35 -14.62 -22.62
N GLN A 426 3.79 -15.61 -23.34
CA GLN A 426 4.15 -17.02 -23.20
C GLN A 426 5.67 -17.24 -23.23
N PRO A 427 6.43 -16.74 -24.24
CA PRO A 427 7.88 -16.92 -24.29
C PRO A 427 8.68 -15.83 -23.55
N MET A 428 8.04 -14.92 -22.81
CA MET A 428 8.76 -13.90 -22.05
C MET A 428 9.37 -14.49 -20.78
N ARG A 429 10.62 -14.08 -20.51
CA ARG A 429 11.29 -14.36 -19.24
C ARG A 429 10.59 -13.57 -18.14
N LYS A 430 10.18 -14.25 -17.09
CA LYS A 430 9.38 -13.72 -15.99
C LYS A 430 9.73 -14.44 -14.69
N ARG A 431 9.47 -13.79 -13.57
CA ARG A 431 9.52 -14.43 -12.25
C ARG A 431 8.23 -15.21 -11.98
N SER A 432 7.10 -14.56 -12.25
CA SER A 432 5.75 -15.07 -12.07
C SER A 432 4.84 -14.47 -13.15
N LEU A 433 3.84 -15.24 -13.57
CA LEU A 433 2.74 -14.84 -14.45
C LEU A 433 1.43 -14.85 -13.66
N VAL A 434 0.82 -13.68 -13.55
CA VAL A 434 -0.49 -13.52 -12.93
C VAL A 434 -1.53 -13.23 -14.00
N PHE A 435 -2.56 -14.06 -14.11
CA PHE A 435 -3.73 -13.75 -14.90
C PHE A 435 -4.81 -13.14 -14.00
N ASN A 436 -5.13 -11.85 -14.23
CA ASN A 436 -6.21 -11.16 -13.55
C ASN A 436 -7.51 -11.38 -14.31
N ARG A 437 -8.34 -12.27 -13.75
CA ARG A 437 -9.63 -12.68 -14.27
C ARG A 437 -10.73 -11.79 -13.66
N SER A 438 -10.74 -10.51 -14.06
CA SER A 438 -11.74 -9.54 -13.60
C SER A 438 -13.11 -9.76 -14.23
N ASP A 439 -13.12 -10.19 -15.49
CA ASP A 439 -14.33 -10.33 -16.31
C ASP A 439 -14.23 -11.59 -17.17
N ARG A 440 -15.38 -12.16 -17.55
CA ARG A 440 -15.48 -13.20 -18.58
C ARG A 440 -15.45 -12.56 -19.97
N HIS A 441 -14.25 -12.26 -20.46
CA HIS A 441 -14.05 -11.58 -21.74
C HIS A 441 -14.69 -12.30 -22.95
N SER A 442 -14.84 -13.63 -22.88
CA SER A 442 -15.55 -14.44 -23.89
C SER A 442 -17.05 -14.14 -24.01
N ASP A 443 -17.68 -13.58 -22.97
CA ASP A 443 -19.08 -13.14 -22.99
C ASP A 443 -19.23 -11.68 -23.45
N PHE A 444 -18.13 -10.98 -23.79
CA PHE A 444 -18.21 -9.61 -24.28
C PHE A 444 -18.78 -9.55 -25.72
N PRO A 445 -19.89 -8.81 -25.98
CA PRO A 445 -20.62 -8.89 -27.26
C PRO A 445 -19.81 -8.56 -28.52
N GLU A 446 -18.80 -7.68 -28.42
CA GLU A 446 -17.97 -7.27 -29.57
C GLU A 446 -16.69 -8.13 -29.76
N ALA A 447 -16.55 -9.24 -29.04
CA ALA A 447 -15.41 -10.14 -29.14
C ALA A 447 -15.74 -11.42 -29.94
N ASP A 448 -14.75 -11.97 -30.63
CA ASP A 448 -14.88 -13.33 -31.21
C ASP A 448 -14.77 -14.37 -30.08
N ARG A 449 -15.92 -14.80 -29.55
CA ARG A 449 -16.03 -15.70 -28.40
C ARG A 449 -15.08 -16.88 -28.48
N ARG A 450 -15.08 -17.61 -29.60
CA ARG A 450 -14.27 -18.83 -29.77
C ARG A 450 -12.78 -18.55 -29.67
N SER A 451 -12.28 -17.49 -30.31
CA SER A 451 -10.85 -17.14 -30.24
C SER A 451 -10.44 -16.67 -28.84
N ILE A 452 -11.30 -15.91 -28.16
CA ILE A 452 -11.03 -15.43 -26.80
C ILE A 452 -11.04 -16.58 -25.79
N GLU A 453 -12.01 -17.48 -25.85
CA GLU A 453 -12.08 -18.67 -24.98
C GLU A 453 -10.81 -19.53 -25.06
N VAL A 454 -10.26 -19.71 -26.27
CA VAL A 454 -8.99 -20.44 -26.45
C VAL A 454 -7.84 -19.74 -25.71
N LEU A 455 -7.73 -18.42 -25.82
CA LEU A 455 -6.66 -17.66 -25.17
C LEU A 455 -6.85 -17.59 -23.64
N GLU A 456 -8.09 -17.53 -23.18
CA GLU A 456 -8.43 -17.64 -21.76
C GLU A 456 -8.01 -19.00 -21.21
N HIS A 457 -8.35 -20.10 -21.88
CA HIS A 457 -7.93 -21.44 -21.48
C HIS A 457 -6.41 -21.58 -21.37
N GLU A 458 -5.67 -21.03 -22.33
CA GLU A 458 -4.21 -21.04 -22.28
C GLU A 458 -3.65 -20.27 -21.07
N LEU A 459 -4.21 -19.09 -20.77
CA LEU A 459 -3.82 -18.32 -19.59
C LEU A 459 -4.17 -19.05 -18.29
N LEU A 460 -5.35 -19.67 -18.21
CA LEU A 460 -5.75 -20.48 -17.05
C LEU A 460 -4.83 -21.70 -16.86
N ALA A 461 -4.38 -22.33 -17.94
CA ALA A 461 -3.51 -23.49 -17.89
C ALA A 461 -2.06 -23.15 -17.50
N HIS A 462 -1.58 -21.96 -17.83
CA HIS A 462 -0.14 -21.66 -17.80
C HIS A 462 0.29 -20.48 -16.91
N SER A 463 -0.64 -19.76 -16.28
CA SER A 463 -0.28 -18.71 -15.31
C SER A 463 0.15 -19.32 -13.98
N ASP A 464 1.15 -18.75 -13.31
CA ASP A 464 1.58 -19.21 -11.98
C ASP A 464 0.49 -18.94 -10.94
N HIS A 465 -0.25 -17.83 -11.11
CA HIS A 465 -1.42 -17.47 -10.31
C HIS A 465 -2.55 -16.97 -11.20
N VAL A 466 -3.79 -17.32 -10.84
CA VAL A 466 -5.00 -16.73 -11.43
C VAL A 466 -5.77 -16.06 -10.31
N VAL A 467 -5.90 -14.74 -10.42
CA VAL A 467 -6.64 -13.92 -9.45
C VAL A 467 -8.02 -13.60 -9.99
N TYR A 468 -9.05 -13.88 -9.20
CA TYR A 468 -10.45 -13.66 -9.53
C TYR A 468 -11.03 -12.58 -8.64
N VAL A 469 -11.96 -11.82 -9.21
CA VAL A 469 -12.73 -10.81 -8.46
C VAL A 469 -14.13 -11.29 -8.13
N SER A 470 -14.55 -12.45 -8.68
CA SER A 470 -15.85 -13.07 -8.45
C SER A 470 -15.67 -14.52 -7.98
N HIS A 471 -16.31 -14.87 -6.87
CA HIS A 471 -16.38 -16.24 -6.36
C HIS A 471 -17.09 -17.17 -7.34
N ALA A 472 -18.17 -16.71 -7.97
CA ALA A 472 -18.88 -17.48 -8.99
C ALA A 472 -17.96 -17.89 -10.14
N LEU A 473 -17.21 -16.93 -10.70
CA LEU A 473 -16.28 -17.22 -11.80
C LEU A 473 -15.09 -18.08 -11.33
N MET A 474 -14.59 -17.79 -10.13
CA MET A 474 -13.50 -18.53 -9.51
C MET A 474 -13.86 -20.01 -9.35
N ASP A 475 -15.03 -20.31 -8.81
CA ASP A 475 -15.44 -21.67 -8.51
C ASP A 475 -15.77 -22.47 -9.78
N GLU A 476 -16.32 -21.82 -10.81
CA GLU A 476 -16.52 -22.44 -12.13
C GLU A 476 -15.18 -22.80 -12.82
N GLU A 477 -14.17 -21.94 -12.73
CA GLU A 477 -12.86 -22.15 -13.38
C GLU A 477 -11.85 -22.90 -12.48
N ARG A 478 -12.13 -23.08 -11.17
CA ARG A 478 -11.29 -23.78 -10.18
C ARG A 478 -10.81 -25.16 -10.61
N PRO A 479 -11.63 -26.03 -11.24
CA PRO A 479 -11.15 -27.34 -11.72
C PRO A 479 -9.98 -27.26 -12.70
N ARG A 480 -9.78 -26.12 -13.37
CA ARG A 480 -8.68 -25.89 -14.33
C ARG A 480 -7.47 -25.25 -13.67
N THR A 481 -7.67 -24.44 -12.63
CA THR A 481 -6.60 -23.66 -11.99
C THR A 481 -6.00 -24.34 -10.77
N GLY A 482 -6.75 -25.20 -10.06
CA GLY A 482 -6.26 -25.93 -8.88
C GLY A 482 -5.76 -24.99 -7.79
N ASP A 483 -4.60 -25.27 -7.21
CA ASP A 483 -4.00 -24.48 -6.11
C ASP A 483 -3.52 -23.07 -6.53
N ARG A 484 -3.49 -22.79 -7.85
CA ARG A 484 -3.13 -21.47 -8.41
C ARG A 484 -4.30 -20.47 -8.38
N THR A 485 -5.43 -20.87 -7.82
CA THR A 485 -6.68 -20.09 -7.77
C THR A 485 -6.68 -19.18 -6.56
N HIS A 486 -6.83 -17.88 -6.77
CA HIS A 486 -6.86 -16.90 -5.68
C HIS A 486 -8.01 -15.91 -5.86
N PHE A 487 -8.71 -15.58 -4.78
CA PHE A 487 -9.65 -14.47 -4.77
C PHE A 487 -8.90 -13.18 -4.40
N LEU A 488 -9.06 -12.14 -5.20
CA LEU A 488 -8.55 -10.79 -4.93
C LEU A 488 -9.68 -9.80 -5.15
N ASP A 489 -10.30 -9.37 -4.05
CA ASP A 489 -11.42 -8.42 -4.12
C ASP A 489 -10.99 -7.09 -4.76
N HIS A 490 -11.92 -6.43 -5.44
CA HIS A 490 -11.73 -5.06 -5.88
C HIS A 490 -11.52 -4.11 -4.70
N GLY A 491 -10.62 -3.15 -4.87
CA GLY A 491 -10.34 -2.12 -3.89
C GLY A 491 -11.17 -0.85 -4.09
N VAL A 492 -10.95 0.13 -3.22
CA VAL A 492 -11.49 1.49 -3.32
C VAL A 492 -10.42 2.52 -2.96
N ASP A 493 -10.50 3.70 -3.57
CA ASP A 493 -9.66 4.85 -3.20
C ASP A 493 -10.30 5.56 -2.00
N ILE A 494 -9.97 5.08 -0.79
CA ILE A 494 -10.58 5.52 0.47
C ILE A 494 -10.40 7.01 0.74
N ASP A 495 -9.26 7.57 0.34
CA ASP A 495 -8.95 8.98 0.52
C ASP A 495 -9.76 9.84 -0.44
N HIS A 496 -9.86 9.40 -1.71
CA HIS A 496 -10.65 10.08 -2.74
C HIS A 496 -12.15 10.10 -2.41
N PHE A 497 -12.72 8.94 -2.09
CA PHE A 497 -14.14 8.78 -1.74
C PHE A 497 -14.41 9.13 -0.27
N THR A 498 -14.15 10.39 0.06
CA THR A 498 -14.53 11.01 1.34
C THR A 498 -15.72 11.93 1.11
N ALA A 499 -16.74 11.82 1.97
CA ALA A 499 -17.94 12.64 1.89
C ALA A 499 -17.62 14.14 1.98
N ARG A 500 -18.32 14.94 1.17
CA ARG A 500 -18.13 16.39 1.03
C ARG A 500 -19.30 17.16 1.63
N PRO A 501 -19.05 18.25 2.37
CA PRO A 501 -20.13 19.10 2.87
C PRO A 501 -20.88 19.77 1.71
N GLU A 502 -22.12 20.18 1.96
CA GLU A 502 -22.98 20.81 0.96
C GLU A 502 -22.36 22.04 0.28
N SER A 503 -21.52 22.80 1.00
CA SER A 503 -20.79 23.93 0.44
C SER A 503 -19.85 23.56 -0.71
N GLU A 504 -19.42 22.30 -0.79
CA GLU A 504 -18.52 21.76 -1.83
C GLU A 504 -19.27 21.02 -2.95
N TRP A 505 -20.59 20.86 -2.87
CA TRP A 505 -21.37 20.19 -3.92
C TRP A 505 -21.38 21.05 -5.19
N PRO A 506 -21.15 20.47 -6.38
CA PRO A 506 -21.28 21.18 -7.65
C PRO A 506 -22.66 21.79 -7.86
N ASP A 507 -22.74 22.95 -8.54
CA ASP A 507 -23.98 23.73 -8.66
C ASP A 507 -25.11 22.96 -9.37
N ASP A 508 -24.78 22.17 -10.38
CA ASP A 508 -25.74 21.39 -11.15
C ASP A 508 -26.44 20.30 -10.32
N ILE A 509 -25.73 19.62 -9.41
CA ILE A 509 -26.39 18.68 -8.47
C ILE A 509 -27.02 19.39 -7.27
N ARG A 510 -26.43 20.51 -6.81
CA ARG A 510 -27.00 21.33 -5.72
C ARG A 510 -28.37 21.88 -6.11
N SER A 511 -28.56 22.20 -7.40
CA SER A 511 -29.84 22.69 -7.94
C SER A 511 -30.94 21.63 -8.07
N VAL A 512 -30.63 20.35 -7.87
CA VAL A 512 -31.61 19.26 -7.92
C VAL A 512 -32.29 19.13 -6.57
N ASP A 513 -33.62 19.14 -6.56
CA ASP A 513 -34.42 19.01 -5.32
C ASP A 513 -34.24 17.63 -4.66
N GLY A 514 -34.30 17.62 -3.32
CA GLY A 514 -34.26 16.40 -2.53
C GLY A 514 -35.65 15.77 -2.35
N PRO A 515 -35.73 14.45 -2.06
CA PRO A 515 -34.60 13.55 -1.86
C PRO A 515 -34.04 12.97 -3.18
N ARG A 516 -32.73 12.71 -3.24
CA ARG A 516 -31.96 12.35 -4.45
C ARG A 516 -31.57 10.87 -4.46
N ILE A 517 -32.08 10.14 -5.45
CA ILE A 517 -31.72 8.76 -5.77
C ILE A 517 -30.60 8.81 -6.81
N GLY A 518 -29.41 8.37 -6.47
CA GLY A 518 -28.21 8.62 -7.29
C GLY A 518 -27.56 7.37 -7.88
N PHE A 519 -27.12 7.48 -9.14
CA PHE A 519 -26.23 6.55 -9.80
C PHE A 519 -25.09 7.29 -10.48
N PHE A 520 -23.84 6.86 -10.26
CA PHE A 520 -22.71 7.27 -11.10
C PHE A 520 -22.06 6.07 -11.80
N GLY A 521 -21.69 6.23 -13.07
CA GLY A 521 -21.05 5.19 -13.88
C GLY A 521 -21.45 5.23 -15.35
N ALA A 522 -20.83 4.36 -16.15
CA ALA A 522 -21.30 4.15 -17.52
C ALA A 522 -22.76 3.66 -17.52
N LEU A 523 -23.61 4.37 -18.24
CA LEU A 523 -25.02 4.05 -18.47
C LEU A 523 -25.12 3.24 -19.76
N ASP A 524 -24.70 1.98 -19.66
CA ASP A 524 -24.67 1.01 -20.76
C ASP A 524 -25.84 0.04 -20.62
N ASP A 525 -26.66 -0.14 -21.66
CA ASP A 525 -27.87 -0.98 -21.65
C ASP A 525 -27.58 -2.48 -21.48
N PHE A 526 -26.33 -2.90 -21.69
CA PHE A 526 -25.86 -4.25 -21.36
C PHE A 526 -25.63 -4.45 -19.86
N VAL A 527 -25.45 -3.38 -19.09
CA VAL A 527 -25.09 -3.43 -17.66
C VAL A 527 -26.20 -2.85 -16.78
N VAL A 528 -26.77 -1.73 -17.18
CA VAL A 528 -27.77 -0.95 -16.44
C VAL A 528 -29.17 -1.26 -16.95
N ASP A 529 -30.09 -1.49 -16.01
CA ASP A 529 -31.50 -1.71 -16.28
C ASP A 529 -32.25 -0.37 -16.40
N PHE A 530 -32.39 0.10 -17.64
CA PHE A 530 -33.09 1.36 -17.93
C PHE A 530 -34.60 1.28 -17.69
N ASP A 531 -35.20 0.08 -17.77
CA ASP A 531 -36.63 -0.09 -17.50
C ASP A 531 -36.91 0.04 -16.00
N LEU A 532 -36.00 -0.46 -15.16
CA LEU A 532 -36.04 -0.22 -13.72
C LEU A 532 -35.84 1.26 -13.36
N LEU A 533 -34.93 1.97 -14.04
CA LEU A 533 -34.77 3.42 -13.85
C LEU A 533 -36.04 4.19 -14.23
N GLU A 534 -36.68 3.83 -15.34
CA GLU A 534 -37.93 4.43 -15.79
C GLU A 534 -39.07 4.17 -14.79
N ARG A 535 -39.13 2.96 -14.24
CA ARG A 535 -40.10 2.59 -13.21
C ARG A 535 -39.89 3.37 -11.91
N LEU A 536 -38.65 3.55 -11.47
CA LEU A 536 -38.32 4.39 -10.31
C LEU A 536 -38.80 5.83 -10.51
N ALA A 537 -38.53 6.41 -11.69
CA ALA A 537 -38.97 7.76 -12.02
C ALA A 537 -40.50 7.91 -11.98
N ALA A 538 -41.21 6.92 -12.53
CA ALA A 538 -42.68 6.90 -12.58
C ALA A 538 -43.33 6.70 -11.19
N GLU A 539 -42.80 5.81 -10.37
CA GLU A 539 -43.40 5.44 -9.08
C GLU A 539 -42.96 6.32 -7.90
N LEU A 540 -41.88 7.09 -8.06
CA LEU A 540 -41.37 8.02 -7.05
C LEU A 540 -41.24 9.46 -7.59
N PRO A 541 -42.35 10.10 -8.04
CA PRO A 541 -42.31 11.40 -8.72
C PRO A 541 -41.86 12.56 -7.81
N THR A 542 -41.88 12.37 -6.49
CA THR A 542 -41.43 13.37 -5.51
C THR A 542 -39.94 13.26 -5.17
N ALA A 543 -39.24 12.24 -5.67
CA ALA A 543 -37.81 12.05 -5.49
C ALA A 543 -37.08 12.26 -6.81
N SER A 544 -35.89 12.85 -6.76
CA SER A 544 -35.09 13.15 -7.95
C SER A 544 -34.16 11.98 -8.28
N LEU A 545 -34.30 11.41 -9.48
CA LEU A 545 -33.39 10.39 -10.01
C LEU A 545 -32.22 11.06 -10.72
N VAL A 546 -31.03 11.00 -10.12
CA VAL A 546 -29.81 11.66 -10.60
C VAL A 546 -28.88 10.63 -11.26
N LEU A 547 -28.67 10.77 -12.57
CA LEU A 547 -27.85 9.85 -13.38
C LEU A 547 -26.58 10.56 -13.87
N ILE A 548 -25.40 10.04 -13.49
CA ILE A 548 -24.11 10.66 -13.79
C ILE A 548 -23.22 9.69 -14.59
N GLY A 549 -22.92 10.04 -15.84
CA GLY A 549 -22.03 9.27 -16.70
C GLY A 549 -22.39 9.35 -18.18
N ASP A 550 -21.49 8.81 -19.01
CA ASP A 550 -21.75 8.62 -20.44
C ASP A 550 -22.82 7.54 -20.65
N ALA A 551 -23.79 7.81 -21.52
CA ALA A 551 -24.82 6.87 -21.92
C ALA A 551 -24.57 6.34 -23.33
N THR A 552 -24.71 5.02 -23.51
CA THR A 552 -24.71 4.39 -24.84
C THR A 552 -26.12 4.26 -25.42
N HIS A 553 -27.14 4.34 -24.55
CA HIS A 553 -28.54 4.31 -24.90
C HIS A 553 -29.13 5.75 -24.98
N PRO A 554 -30.07 6.03 -25.91
CA PRO A 554 -30.82 7.29 -25.94
C PRO A 554 -31.46 7.63 -24.58
N MET A 555 -31.22 8.86 -24.11
CA MET A 555 -31.69 9.37 -22.80
C MET A 555 -33.04 10.10 -22.90
N GLU A 556 -33.49 10.41 -24.12
CA GLU A 556 -34.76 11.08 -24.43
C GLU A 556 -35.97 10.31 -23.90
N ARG A 557 -35.82 9.00 -23.63
CA ARG A 557 -36.84 8.18 -22.97
C ARG A 557 -37.27 8.73 -21.61
N PHE A 558 -36.37 9.49 -20.95
CA PHE A 558 -36.63 10.08 -19.64
C PHE A 558 -37.24 11.48 -19.71
N ASP A 559 -37.37 12.12 -20.89
CA ASP A 559 -37.84 13.50 -21.04
C ASP A 559 -39.26 13.73 -20.49
N LYS A 560 -40.08 12.68 -20.44
CA LYS A 560 -41.43 12.70 -19.87
C LYS A 560 -41.47 12.72 -18.33
N TYR A 561 -40.34 12.50 -17.67
CA TYR A 561 -40.23 12.47 -16.21
C TYR A 561 -39.47 13.71 -15.71
N PRO A 562 -40.16 14.71 -15.14
CA PRO A 562 -39.52 15.96 -14.71
C PRO A 562 -38.56 15.77 -13.53
N ASN A 563 -38.63 14.63 -12.84
CA ASN A 563 -37.77 14.26 -11.72
C ASN A 563 -36.52 13.46 -12.13
N VAL A 564 -36.24 13.29 -13.43
CA VAL A 564 -35.02 12.62 -13.89
C VAL A 564 -33.99 13.65 -14.34
N HIS A 565 -32.80 13.59 -13.74
CA HIS A 565 -31.70 14.51 -13.99
C HIS A 565 -30.48 13.74 -14.49
N TRP A 566 -30.31 13.70 -15.82
CA TRP A 566 -29.08 13.19 -16.43
C TRP A 566 -28.04 14.30 -16.53
N LEU A 567 -26.99 14.19 -15.71
CA LEU A 567 -25.92 15.20 -15.67
C LEU A 567 -24.84 14.93 -16.73
N GLY A 568 -24.83 13.77 -17.38
CA GLY A 568 -23.78 13.38 -18.33
C GLY A 568 -22.45 13.02 -17.66
N PHE A 569 -21.38 12.92 -18.45
CA PHE A 569 -20.05 12.59 -17.96
C PHE A 569 -19.53 13.63 -16.95
N ARG A 570 -18.98 13.15 -15.83
CA ARG A 570 -18.24 13.97 -14.87
C ARG A 570 -16.84 13.41 -14.64
N PRO A 571 -15.80 14.26 -14.52
CA PRO A 571 -14.45 13.79 -14.22
C PRO A 571 -14.41 13.02 -12.91
N TYR A 572 -13.64 11.93 -12.87
CA TYR A 572 -13.47 11.06 -11.69
C TYR A 572 -13.19 11.84 -10.39
N ASP A 573 -12.39 12.90 -10.49
CA ASP A 573 -11.96 13.72 -9.34
C ASP A 573 -13.12 14.48 -8.68
N THR A 574 -14.23 14.69 -9.41
CA THR A 574 -15.42 15.39 -8.90
C THR A 574 -16.50 14.44 -8.37
N ILE A 575 -16.43 13.16 -8.71
CA ILE A 575 -17.48 12.16 -8.38
C ILE A 575 -17.79 12.08 -6.88
N PRO A 576 -16.83 12.13 -5.94
CA PRO A 576 -17.14 12.13 -4.51
C PRO A 576 -18.05 13.28 -4.09
N ALA A 577 -17.88 14.48 -4.67
CA ALA A 577 -18.70 15.64 -4.35
C ALA A 577 -20.13 15.48 -4.87
N TYR A 578 -20.31 14.90 -6.07
CA TYR A 578 -21.63 14.53 -6.56
C TYR A 578 -22.28 13.43 -5.71
N GLY A 579 -21.55 12.34 -5.43
CA GLY A 579 -22.07 11.24 -4.64
C GLY A 579 -22.46 11.65 -3.21
N SER A 580 -21.80 12.66 -2.64
CA SER A 580 -22.13 13.19 -1.31
C SER A 580 -23.50 13.89 -1.24
N ALA A 581 -24.09 14.24 -2.39
CA ALA A 581 -25.42 14.82 -2.46
C ALA A 581 -26.53 13.76 -2.57
N PHE A 582 -26.19 12.46 -2.68
CA PHE A 582 -27.18 11.39 -2.76
C PHE A 582 -27.75 11.07 -1.38
N ASP A 583 -29.07 10.92 -1.32
CA ASP A 583 -29.75 10.39 -0.15
C ASP A 583 -29.76 8.86 -0.17
N VAL A 584 -29.87 8.27 -1.37
CA VAL A 584 -29.74 6.82 -1.61
C VAL A 584 -28.95 6.58 -2.88
N ALA A 585 -27.92 5.72 -2.80
CA ALA A 585 -27.21 5.24 -3.98
C ALA A 585 -27.87 3.95 -4.52
N ILE A 586 -28.01 3.85 -5.83
CA ILE A 586 -28.61 2.70 -6.49
C ILE A 586 -27.62 1.95 -7.38
N MET A 587 -27.85 0.65 -7.54
CA MET A 587 -27.13 -0.25 -8.43
C MET A 587 -28.13 -1.11 -9.22
N PRO A 588 -28.75 -0.54 -10.27
CA PRO A 588 -29.82 -1.20 -11.05
C PRO A 588 -29.21 -2.03 -12.20
N TRP A 589 -28.66 -3.21 -11.87
CA TRP A 589 -28.03 -4.08 -12.86
C TRP A 589 -29.02 -4.95 -13.62
N GLN A 590 -28.69 -5.22 -14.89
CA GLN A 590 -29.33 -6.24 -15.72
C GLN A 590 -29.08 -7.66 -15.16
N ASP A 591 -30.07 -8.56 -15.26
CA ASP A 591 -29.86 -9.99 -14.97
C ASP A 591 -29.27 -10.70 -16.20
N ASN A 592 -27.94 -10.74 -16.28
CA ASN A 592 -27.24 -11.47 -17.33
C ASN A 592 -25.96 -12.14 -16.82
N ASN A 593 -25.38 -12.99 -17.66
CA ASN A 593 -24.15 -13.73 -17.32
C ASN A 593 -22.95 -12.82 -17.05
N TRP A 594 -22.92 -11.61 -17.60
CA TRP A 594 -21.84 -10.66 -17.32
C TRP A 594 -21.91 -10.15 -15.88
N ILE A 595 -23.10 -9.71 -15.44
CA ILE A 595 -23.32 -9.21 -14.07
C ILE A 595 -23.11 -10.31 -13.02
N LYS A 596 -23.52 -11.55 -13.32
CA LYS A 596 -23.32 -12.71 -12.42
C LYS A 596 -21.86 -12.97 -12.06
N HIS A 597 -20.92 -12.61 -12.93
CA HIS A 597 -19.48 -12.77 -12.70
C HIS A 597 -18.78 -11.45 -12.34
N SER A 598 -19.54 -10.39 -12.09
CA SER A 598 -18.98 -9.06 -11.85
C SER A 598 -18.76 -8.78 -10.37
N ASN A 599 -17.82 -7.86 -10.11
CA ASN A 599 -17.59 -7.28 -8.78
C ASN A 599 -17.52 -5.75 -8.92
N PRO A 600 -18.65 -5.04 -8.84
CA PRO A 600 -18.69 -3.61 -9.07
C PRO A 600 -17.93 -2.82 -8.01
N ILE A 601 -16.89 -2.07 -8.44
CA ILE A 601 -16.11 -1.16 -7.57
C ILE A 601 -17.03 -0.14 -6.87
N LYS A 602 -18.09 0.31 -7.58
CA LYS A 602 -19.04 1.33 -7.13
C LYS A 602 -19.68 1.04 -5.79
N LEU A 603 -19.91 -0.24 -5.47
CA LEU A 603 -20.45 -0.60 -4.16
C LEU A 603 -19.53 -0.07 -3.06
N LYS A 604 -18.23 -0.33 -3.16
CA LYS A 604 -17.25 0.14 -2.17
C LYS A 604 -17.07 1.65 -2.22
N GLU A 605 -17.21 2.29 -3.38
CA GLU A 605 -17.21 3.75 -3.52
C GLU A 605 -18.38 4.40 -2.76
N TYR A 606 -19.60 3.86 -2.90
CA TYR A 606 -20.77 4.31 -2.16
C TYR A 606 -20.63 4.08 -0.65
N LEU A 607 -20.16 2.91 -0.24
CA LEU A 607 -19.91 2.61 1.17
C LEU A 607 -18.81 3.49 1.77
N ALA A 608 -17.76 3.82 1.00
CA ALA A 608 -16.70 4.74 1.44
C ALA A 608 -17.23 6.17 1.66
N LEU A 609 -18.18 6.61 0.84
CA LEU A 609 -18.93 7.86 1.04
C LEU A 609 -19.93 7.79 2.19
N GLY A 610 -20.19 6.60 2.75
CA GLY A 610 -21.16 6.40 3.83
C GLY A 610 -22.61 6.39 3.35
N LEU A 611 -22.85 6.15 2.06
CA LEU A 611 -24.18 6.19 1.46
C LEU A 611 -24.96 4.89 1.72
N PRO A 612 -26.26 4.97 2.02
CA PRO A 612 -27.12 3.80 2.00
C PRO A 612 -27.32 3.33 0.55
N VAL A 613 -27.26 2.02 0.32
CA VAL A 613 -27.25 1.42 -1.02
C VAL A 613 -28.42 0.46 -1.21
N VAL A 614 -29.08 0.57 -2.36
CA VAL A 614 -30.04 -0.42 -2.89
C VAL A 614 -29.49 -1.00 -4.19
N SER A 615 -29.46 -2.32 -4.31
CA SER A 615 -28.89 -3.02 -5.48
C SER A 615 -29.80 -4.14 -5.95
N THR A 616 -29.81 -4.38 -7.26
CA THR A 616 -30.21 -5.70 -7.77
C THR A 616 -29.12 -6.70 -7.40
N ASP A 617 -29.50 -7.96 -7.22
CA ASP A 617 -28.59 -8.99 -6.75
C ASP A 617 -27.46 -9.30 -7.75
N PHE A 618 -26.26 -9.56 -7.23
CA PHE A 618 -25.08 -10.00 -7.98
C PHE A 618 -24.16 -10.81 -7.05
N ALA A 619 -23.29 -11.65 -7.61
CA ALA A 619 -22.57 -12.69 -6.84
C ALA A 619 -21.84 -12.17 -5.58
N GLU A 620 -21.08 -11.09 -5.68
CA GLU A 620 -20.28 -10.60 -4.54
C GLU A 620 -21.11 -9.84 -3.48
N LEU A 621 -22.39 -9.54 -3.76
CA LEU A 621 -23.27 -8.82 -2.85
C LEU A 621 -23.60 -9.62 -1.58
N ALA A 622 -23.51 -10.95 -1.64
CA ALA A 622 -23.80 -11.84 -0.51
C ALA A 622 -23.05 -11.45 0.78
N THR A 623 -21.82 -10.94 0.65
CA THR A 623 -20.97 -10.51 1.78
C THR A 623 -21.30 -9.11 2.34
N TYR A 624 -22.29 -8.43 1.75
CA TYR A 624 -22.71 -7.06 2.06
C TYR A 624 -24.20 -6.97 2.43
N THR A 625 -24.92 -8.08 2.57
CA THR A 625 -26.36 -8.11 2.88
C THR A 625 -26.72 -7.45 4.22
N ASP A 626 -25.77 -7.37 5.15
CA ASP A 626 -25.93 -6.67 6.43
C ASP A 626 -25.81 -5.13 6.34
N ARG A 627 -25.49 -4.61 5.15
CA ARG A 627 -25.24 -3.17 4.90
C ARG A 627 -25.86 -2.61 3.62
N VAL A 628 -26.28 -3.48 2.69
CA VAL A 628 -26.93 -3.13 1.41
C VAL A 628 -28.29 -3.80 1.34
N ARG A 629 -29.31 -3.09 0.85
CA ARG A 629 -30.61 -3.72 0.54
C ARG A 629 -30.54 -4.37 -0.85
N ALA A 630 -30.37 -5.68 -0.88
CA ALA A 630 -30.38 -6.49 -2.09
C ALA A 630 -31.83 -6.83 -2.51
N THR A 631 -32.10 -6.87 -3.81
CA THR A 631 -33.43 -7.14 -4.36
C THR A 631 -33.32 -7.96 -5.65
N THR A 632 -34.37 -8.71 -5.99
CA THR A 632 -34.39 -9.62 -7.15
C THR A 632 -35.39 -9.22 -8.23
N GLY A 633 -36.31 -8.29 -7.93
CA GLY A 633 -37.33 -7.83 -8.87
C GLY A 633 -37.56 -6.32 -8.81
N HIS A 634 -38.11 -5.77 -9.89
CA HIS A 634 -38.31 -4.33 -10.03
C HIS A 634 -39.20 -3.73 -8.94
N ALA A 635 -40.31 -4.40 -8.59
CA ALA A 635 -41.22 -3.89 -7.55
C ALA A 635 -40.54 -3.84 -6.17
N GLU A 636 -39.82 -4.90 -5.82
CA GLU A 636 -39.04 -4.98 -4.58
C GLU A 636 -37.95 -3.90 -4.55
N PHE A 637 -37.29 -3.63 -5.68
CA PHE A 637 -36.29 -2.57 -5.80
C PHE A 637 -36.88 -1.19 -5.51
N VAL A 638 -38.02 -0.84 -6.12
CA VAL A 638 -38.71 0.44 -5.89
C VAL A 638 -39.11 0.58 -4.42
N ASP A 639 -39.67 -0.48 -3.82
CA ASP A 639 -40.04 -0.51 -2.40
C ASP A 639 -38.82 -0.36 -1.47
N ALA A 640 -37.70 -1.00 -1.82
CA ALA A 640 -36.45 -0.89 -1.07
C ALA A 640 -35.86 0.53 -1.14
N VAL A 641 -35.93 1.20 -2.30
CA VAL A 641 -35.55 2.61 -2.43
C VAL A 641 -36.46 3.48 -1.57
N ARG A 642 -37.79 3.32 -1.68
CA ARG A 642 -38.77 4.08 -0.88
C ARG A 642 -38.50 3.93 0.62
N ARG A 643 -38.25 2.71 1.08
CA ARG A 643 -37.92 2.41 2.48
C ARG A 643 -36.60 3.06 2.90
N THR A 644 -35.59 3.01 2.04
CA THR A 644 -34.28 3.60 2.34
C THR A 644 -34.34 5.13 2.43
N LEU A 645 -35.15 5.77 1.59
CA LEU A 645 -35.39 7.22 1.69
C LEU A 645 -36.11 7.61 2.99
N ALA A 646 -37.01 6.76 3.49
CA ALA A 646 -37.79 7.03 4.70
C ALA A 646 -37.04 6.69 6.01
N GLU A 647 -36.30 5.58 6.03
CA GLU A 647 -35.70 4.99 7.24
C GLU A 647 -34.17 5.12 7.29
N GLY A 648 -33.53 5.45 6.16
CA GLY A 648 -32.09 5.31 5.98
C GLY A 648 -31.64 3.89 5.65
N GLY A 649 -30.32 3.72 5.59
CA GLY A 649 -29.66 2.44 5.33
C GLY A 649 -29.60 1.50 6.54
N PRO A 650 -29.24 0.21 6.34
CA PRO A 650 -29.15 -0.76 7.43
C PRO A 650 -28.12 -0.43 8.51
N ARG A 651 -27.13 0.43 8.22
CA ARG A 651 -26.04 0.82 9.12
C ARG A 651 -25.77 2.32 9.01
N PRO A 652 -25.22 2.95 10.07
CA PRO A 652 -24.83 4.36 10.02
C PRO A 652 -23.64 4.58 9.06
N ALA A 653 -23.53 5.78 8.50
CA ALA A 653 -22.51 6.17 7.51
C ALA A 653 -21.07 5.86 7.96
N SER A 654 -20.75 6.09 9.24
CA SER A 654 -19.42 5.80 9.80
C SER A 654 -19.08 4.30 9.78
N ALA A 655 -20.07 3.43 10.06
CA ALA A 655 -19.89 1.98 10.00
C ALA A 655 -19.77 1.48 8.55
N LEU A 656 -20.54 2.06 7.61
CA LEU A 656 -20.43 1.75 6.18
C LEU A 656 -19.01 2.05 5.67
N ARG A 657 -18.49 3.25 5.96
CA ARG A 657 -17.13 3.65 5.58
C ARG A 657 -16.09 2.74 6.23
N ALA A 658 -16.20 2.48 7.53
CA ALA A 658 -15.28 1.60 8.26
C ALA A 658 -15.24 0.19 7.67
N SER A 659 -16.36 -0.32 7.14
CA SER A 659 -16.42 -1.67 6.56
C SER A 659 -15.54 -1.84 5.32
N VAL A 660 -15.21 -0.75 4.61
CA VAL A 660 -14.44 -0.79 3.36
C VAL A 660 -13.01 -0.27 3.47
N THR A 661 -12.59 0.30 4.61
CA THR A 661 -11.24 0.88 4.79
C THR A 661 -10.10 -0.11 4.56
N ARG A 662 -10.29 -1.37 4.97
CA ARG A 662 -9.32 -2.45 4.74
C ARG A 662 -9.17 -2.84 3.27
N PHE A 663 -10.12 -2.49 2.41
CA PHE A 663 -10.12 -2.80 0.98
C PHE A 663 -9.51 -1.65 0.15
N SER A 664 -8.53 -0.91 0.68
CA SER A 664 -7.84 0.10 -0.12
C SER A 664 -7.09 -0.54 -1.29
N TRP A 665 -6.93 0.20 -2.40
CA TRP A 665 -6.09 -0.26 -3.52
C TRP A 665 -4.65 -0.57 -3.12
N HIS A 666 -4.16 0.05 -2.05
CA HIS A 666 -2.86 -0.24 -1.47
C HIS A 666 -2.83 -1.61 -0.78
N SER A 667 -3.86 -1.96 0.00
CA SER A 667 -4.00 -3.30 0.60
C SER A 667 -4.12 -4.39 -0.48
N ARG A 668 -5.00 -4.20 -1.48
CA ARG A 668 -5.17 -5.17 -2.58
C ARG A 668 -3.87 -5.37 -3.38
N ALA A 669 -3.12 -4.30 -3.60
CA ALA A 669 -1.81 -4.40 -4.25
C ALA A 669 -0.78 -5.12 -3.38
N ALA A 670 -0.83 -4.98 -2.05
CA ALA A 670 0.05 -5.70 -1.15
C ALA A 670 -0.22 -7.21 -1.18
N GLU A 671 -1.49 -7.64 -1.16
CA GLU A 671 -1.88 -9.05 -1.35
C GLU A 671 -1.41 -9.59 -2.70
N LEU A 672 -1.65 -8.84 -3.78
CA LEU A 672 -1.19 -9.21 -5.13
C LEU A 672 0.34 -9.33 -5.20
N VAL A 673 1.08 -8.44 -4.54
CA VAL A 673 2.55 -8.47 -4.51
C VAL A 673 3.05 -9.64 -3.69
N ALA A 674 2.47 -9.89 -2.51
CA ALA A 674 2.80 -11.04 -1.68
C ALA A 674 2.59 -12.35 -2.42
N LEU A 675 1.48 -12.46 -3.17
CA LEU A 675 1.17 -13.61 -4.00
C LEU A 675 2.21 -13.81 -5.12
N ALA A 676 2.47 -12.77 -5.91
CA ALA A 676 3.24 -12.90 -7.14
C ALA A 676 4.77 -12.85 -6.95
N GLU A 677 5.23 -12.30 -5.83
CA GLU A 677 6.64 -12.24 -5.45
C GLU A 677 7.04 -13.25 -4.36
N GLY A 678 6.07 -13.92 -3.75
CA GLY A 678 6.24 -14.92 -2.69
C GLY A 678 7.13 -16.10 -3.04
#